data_AF-A0A1V5XMW6-F1
#
_entry.id   AF-A0A1V5XMW6-F1
#
_cell.length_a   1.000
_cell.length_b   1.000
_cell.length_c   1.000
_cell.angle_alpha   90.00
_cell.angle_beta   90.00
_cell.angle_gamma   90.00
#
_symmetry.space_group_name_H-M   'P 1'
#
loop_
_entity.id
_entity.type
_entity.pdbx_description
1 polymer ?
#
loop_
_entity_poly.entity_id
_entity_poly.type
_entity_poly.pdbx_seq_one_letter_code
_entity_poly.pdbx_strand_id
1 'polypeptide(L)'
;MRPKSFAAWITLLFLTTLAVWGCSRGHDLDLLTVLDITPRELDLGDRIEIIGVDFPEGKPAEIYFEGDLYRPGRPVEKSVSIRVDAVSSSSSRIDFQLTQGLHDRIAGAGADAIHTTFRGDVRVVFPSVASDGMKKSVSGAVHGAVIDVRPPTMRRAVIESRQRKGEQVLAALGIEIEDSPTSGGLKIKAVSEAPENLAAKQAGLLAGDVIKSFDGISVADKGDVIPSGTSRFADVGIERGGQLEFRKIEVSKIAKGVPTDLVGAAILLLVAVMTVGVFMSPTAGIITWVERRVAGRMQSRIGPNRSGPQGFLQWLADGVKSLLKEDIVPAEADGPMFRLAPYLVFVGVSATFVVMPFGHYLIAADLDIGILFVVAVTSLVTIGLMTGGWASNNKWSLLGGIRSAAQTISYEIPGAIAIVCVVMMTGSLRMQDIIRAQGGLPWDWYMFRNPVMFLLFFLYFITALAEGNRAPFDLPEAESELVAGYSTEYSGMRYVFFFFGEWANVFVMSGIASALFLGGWQVPFVDAMTQGNSFWWQALGAFIFLSKAWFLVFVVIWIRWTLPRIRIDQLMNLCWKWLVPGAFVAFVFTALWTLWNPEGAVRWAISGATFLAFVAIVIQFGRRVAFAMRNMHANVHLNPFL
;
A
#
# COMPACT_ATOMS: atom_id res chain seq x y z
N MET A 1 40.67 17.56 2.71
CA MET A 1 41.02 16.16 3.06
C MET A 1 42.49 15.93 2.73
N ARG A 2 43.30 15.42 3.68
CA ARG A 2 44.77 15.25 3.49
C ARG A 2 45.08 13.92 2.77
N PRO A 3 46.07 13.87 1.87
CA PRO A 3 46.37 12.73 0.98
C PRO A 3 46.97 11.49 1.65
N LYS A 4 47.18 11.47 2.98
CA LYS A 4 47.80 10.35 3.70
C LYS A 4 46.83 9.20 4.05
N SER A 5 45.52 9.41 4.00
CA SER A 5 44.55 8.35 4.30
C SER A 5 44.25 7.44 3.10
N PHE A 6 44.41 7.94 1.87
CA PHE A 6 44.01 7.21 0.66
C PHE A 6 44.89 5.98 0.39
N ALA A 7 46.21 6.10 0.61
CA ALA A 7 47.15 5.00 0.41
C ALA A 7 46.92 3.84 1.40
N ALA A 8 46.57 4.16 2.65
CA ALA A 8 46.29 3.17 3.70
C ALA A 8 45.01 2.38 3.41
N TRP A 9 43.99 3.02 2.84
CA TRP A 9 42.76 2.34 2.42
C TRP A 9 43.01 1.38 1.25
N ILE A 10 43.86 1.74 0.29
CA ILE A 10 44.21 0.85 -0.84
C ILE A 10 45.00 -0.37 -0.35
N THR A 11 45.94 -0.20 0.59
CA THR A 11 46.71 -1.33 1.14
C THR A 11 45.83 -2.27 1.95
N LEU A 12 44.87 -1.72 2.72
CA LEU A 12 43.90 -2.53 3.45
C LEU A 12 43.00 -3.32 2.49
N LEU A 13 42.54 -2.68 1.40
CA LEU A 13 41.71 -3.33 0.37
C LEU A 13 42.46 -4.43 -0.39
N PHE A 14 43.77 -4.27 -0.61
CA PHE A 14 44.60 -5.26 -1.31
C PHE A 14 44.95 -6.46 -0.41
N LEU A 15 45.14 -6.23 0.89
CA LEU A 15 45.35 -7.31 1.87
C LEU A 15 44.05 -8.09 2.14
N THR A 16 42.89 -7.42 2.15
CA THR A 16 41.61 -8.12 2.29
C THR A 16 41.24 -8.92 1.04
N THR A 17 41.54 -8.45 -0.17
CA THR A 17 41.32 -9.25 -1.39
C THR A 17 42.24 -10.46 -1.47
N LEU A 18 43.51 -10.35 -1.03
CA LEU A 18 44.42 -11.50 -0.93
C LEU A 18 44.01 -12.51 0.15
N ALA A 19 43.49 -12.04 1.29
CA ALA A 19 42.96 -12.92 2.33
C ALA A 19 41.69 -13.68 1.88
N VAL A 20 40.84 -13.04 1.07
CA VAL A 20 39.65 -13.67 0.48
C VAL A 20 40.03 -14.70 -0.60
N TRP A 21 41.11 -14.46 -1.37
CA TRP A 21 41.61 -15.41 -2.36
C TRP A 21 42.36 -16.60 -1.73
N GLY A 22 43.00 -16.42 -0.57
CA GLY A 22 43.71 -17.49 0.14
C GLY A 22 42.80 -18.50 0.85
N CYS A 23 41.50 -18.20 1.01
CA CYS A 23 40.57 -19.01 1.80
C CYS A 23 39.55 -19.83 0.99
N SER A 24 39.59 -19.85 -0.35
CA SER A 24 38.66 -20.69 -1.12
C SER A 24 39.35 -21.58 -2.15
N ARG A 25 39.54 -22.84 -1.74
CA ARG A 25 39.36 -24.09 -2.52
C ARG A 25 40.02 -25.24 -1.78
N GLY A 26 39.30 -25.81 -0.82
CA GLY A 26 39.50 -27.22 -0.49
C GLY A 26 38.98 -28.01 -1.69
N HIS A 27 39.87 -28.68 -2.42
CA HIS A 27 39.44 -29.71 -3.36
C HIS A 27 39.02 -30.92 -2.54
N ASP A 28 37.72 -31.18 -2.47
CA ASP A 28 37.18 -32.41 -1.90
C ASP A 28 37.58 -33.60 -2.78
N LEU A 29 37.91 -34.72 -2.15
CA LEU A 29 38.30 -35.93 -2.87
C LEU A 29 37.04 -36.69 -3.28
N ASP A 30 36.85 -36.86 -4.59
CA ASP A 30 35.69 -37.55 -5.16
C ASP A 30 35.91 -39.08 -5.09
N LEU A 31 35.47 -39.69 -3.99
CA LEU A 31 35.69 -41.12 -3.70
C LEU A 31 34.37 -41.88 -3.46
N LEU A 32 33.22 -41.22 -3.47
CA LEU A 32 31.90 -41.85 -3.32
C LEU A 32 31.22 -42.01 -4.69
N THR A 33 30.56 -43.15 -4.88
CA THR A 33 29.77 -43.40 -6.10
C THR A 33 28.30 -43.15 -5.79
N VAL A 34 27.75 -42.07 -6.33
CA VAL A 34 26.31 -41.77 -6.27
C VAL A 34 25.69 -42.18 -7.60
N LEU A 35 24.62 -42.97 -7.56
CA LEU A 35 24.03 -43.64 -8.73
C LEU A 35 22.85 -42.87 -9.31
N ASP A 36 21.85 -42.50 -8.49
CA ASP A 36 20.64 -41.81 -8.96
C ASP A 36 19.93 -41.07 -7.83
N ILE A 37 18.98 -40.21 -8.20
CA ILE A 37 18.06 -39.49 -7.32
C ILE A 37 16.62 -39.77 -7.74
N THR A 38 15.79 -40.14 -6.76
CA THR A 38 14.39 -40.53 -6.98
C THR A 38 13.49 -40.01 -5.85
N PRO A 39 12.25 -39.55 -6.14
CA PRO A 39 11.63 -39.38 -7.46
C PRO A 39 12.12 -38.10 -8.17
N ARG A 40 11.90 -38.02 -9.50
CA ARG A 40 12.30 -36.86 -10.33
C ARG A 40 11.22 -35.80 -10.45
N GLU A 41 9.98 -36.13 -10.12
CA GLU A 41 8.88 -35.19 -9.92
C GLU A 41 8.62 -35.08 -8.42
N LEU A 42 8.59 -33.85 -7.91
CA LEU A 42 8.52 -33.57 -6.48
C LEU A 42 7.36 -32.62 -6.15
N ASP A 43 6.50 -33.09 -5.26
CA ASP A 43 5.51 -32.30 -4.55
C ASP A 43 5.98 -31.95 -3.14
N LEU A 44 5.43 -30.87 -2.57
CA LEU A 44 5.76 -30.44 -1.21
C LEU A 44 5.45 -31.58 -0.22
N GLY A 45 6.47 -31.99 0.54
CA GLY A 45 6.35 -33.09 1.50
C GLY A 45 6.78 -34.46 0.97
N ASP A 46 7.14 -34.59 -0.30
CA ASP A 46 7.70 -35.84 -0.85
C ASP A 46 9.05 -36.19 -0.21
N ARG A 47 9.32 -37.49 -0.17
CA ARG A 47 10.61 -38.05 0.26
C ARG A 47 11.52 -38.21 -0.95
N ILE A 48 12.71 -37.64 -0.85
CA ILE A 48 13.77 -37.73 -1.85
C ILE A 48 14.78 -38.75 -1.35
N GLU A 49 15.06 -39.75 -2.19
CA GLU A 49 16.05 -40.80 -1.96
C GLU A 49 17.21 -40.63 -2.94
N ILE A 50 18.42 -40.48 -2.40
CA ILE A 50 19.67 -40.54 -3.16
C ILE A 50 20.27 -41.94 -2.98
N ILE A 51 20.49 -42.62 -4.10
CA ILE A 51 21.00 -43.99 -4.15
C ILE A 51 22.49 -43.94 -4.47
N GLY A 52 23.31 -44.67 -3.73
CA GLY A 52 24.75 -44.79 -3.99
C GLY A 52 25.36 -46.03 -3.35
N VAL A 53 26.69 -46.05 -3.29
CA VAL A 53 27.49 -47.17 -2.77
C VAL A 53 28.45 -46.65 -1.71
N ASP A 54 28.59 -47.41 -0.61
CA ASP A 54 29.52 -47.17 0.50
C ASP A 54 29.31 -45.86 1.28
N PHE A 55 28.04 -45.47 1.51
CA PHE A 55 27.74 -44.35 2.39
C PHE A 55 28.03 -44.68 3.87
N PRO A 56 28.65 -43.76 4.63
CA PRO A 56 28.88 -43.96 6.06
C PRO A 56 27.56 -43.93 6.86
N GLU A 57 27.05 -45.08 7.26
CA GLU A 57 25.74 -45.22 7.92
C GLU A 57 25.60 -44.35 9.19
N GLY A 58 24.44 -43.69 9.34
CA GLY A 58 24.12 -42.81 10.46
C GLY A 58 24.96 -41.52 10.56
N LYS A 59 25.74 -41.16 9.53
CA LYS A 59 26.53 -39.91 9.52
C LYS A 59 25.75 -38.77 8.84
N PRO A 60 25.96 -37.52 9.30
CA PRO A 60 25.42 -36.35 8.62
C PRO A 60 26.10 -36.17 7.26
N ALA A 61 25.29 -35.88 6.24
CA ALA A 61 25.69 -35.60 4.87
C ALA A 61 25.21 -34.21 4.45
N GLU A 62 26.01 -33.51 3.67
CA GLU A 62 25.65 -32.24 3.04
C GLU A 62 25.39 -32.50 1.56
N ILE A 63 24.18 -32.18 1.08
CA ILE A 63 23.75 -32.37 -0.31
C ILE A 63 23.72 -31.00 -0.98
N TYR A 64 24.36 -30.90 -2.14
CA TYR A 64 24.44 -29.71 -2.96
C TYR A 64 23.76 -29.95 -4.30
N PHE A 65 22.73 -29.17 -4.59
CA PHE A 65 22.13 -29.08 -5.93
C PHE A 65 22.84 -27.95 -6.68
N GLU A 66 23.71 -28.31 -7.63
CA GLU A 66 24.51 -27.36 -8.41
C GLU A 66 24.09 -27.40 -9.88
N GLY A 67 23.42 -26.34 -10.35
CA GLY A 67 22.87 -26.36 -11.69
C GLY A 67 22.11 -25.10 -12.08
N ASP A 68 21.28 -25.25 -13.10
CA ASP A 68 20.46 -24.19 -13.65
C ASP A 68 18.98 -24.43 -13.29
N LEU A 69 18.28 -23.36 -12.88
CA LEU A 69 16.85 -23.39 -12.61
C LEU A 69 16.07 -22.77 -13.77
N TYR A 70 15.14 -23.54 -14.31
CA TYR A 70 14.26 -23.14 -15.40
C TYR A 70 12.86 -22.89 -14.85
N ARG A 71 12.32 -21.70 -15.10
CA ARG A 71 10.99 -21.26 -14.62
C ARG A 71 10.20 -20.62 -15.77
N PRO A 72 8.91 -20.98 -15.95
CA PRO A 72 8.06 -20.38 -16.98
C PRO A 72 8.07 -18.84 -16.90
N GLY A 73 8.36 -18.17 -18.02
CA GLY A 73 8.33 -16.71 -18.12
C GLY A 73 9.44 -15.95 -17.39
N ARG A 74 10.46 -16.62 -16.84
CA ARG A 74 11.62 -15.98 -16.20
C ARG A 74 12.92 -16.36 -16.94
N PRO A 75 13.95 -15.50 -16.90
CA PRO A 75 15.27 -15.87 -17.40
C PRO A 75 15.85 -17.02 -16.56
N VAL A 76 16.66 -17.86 -17.20
CA VAL A 76 17.34 -19.01 -16.55
C VAL A 76 18.27 -18.51 -15.45
N GLU A 77 18.10 -19.05 -14.24
CA GLU A 77 18.97 -18.76 -13.10
C GLU A 77 20.14 -19.75 -13.15
N LYS A 78 21.31 -19.27 -13.56
CA LYS A 78 22.48 -20.11 -13.84
C LYS A 78 23.36 -20.33 -12.61
N SER A 79 23.97 -21.51 -12.51
CA SER A 79 24.98 -21.83 -11.49
C SER A 79 24.48 -21.64 -10.05
N VAL A 80 23.24 -22.03 -9.79
CA VAL A 80 22.63 -22.04 -8.46
C VAL A 80 23.21 -23.20 -7.66
N SER A 81 23.58 -22.94 -6.41
CA SER A 81 24.02 -23.96 -5.44
C SER A 81 23.09 -23.95 -4.24
N ILE A 82 22.30 -25.00 -4.05
CA ILE A 82 21.38 -25.14 -2.91
C ILE A 82 21.89 -26.25 -1.99
N ARG A 83 22.16 -25.90 -0.74
CA ARG A 83 22.58 -26.83 0.30
C ARG A 83 21.39 -27.39 1.08
N VAL A 84 21.42 -28.70 1.32
CA VAL A 84 20.49 -29.45 2.15
C VAL A 84 21.28 -30.35 3.08
N ASP A 85 20.98 -30.31 4.38
CA ASP A 85 21.56 -31.23 5.34
C ASP A 85 20.67 -32.47 5.44
N ALA A 86 21.26 -33.65 5.36
CA ALA A 86 20.59 -34.95 5.44
C ALA A 86 21.40 -35.94 6.28
N VAL A 87 20.85 -37.12 6.52
CA VAL A 87 21.52 -38.21 7.23
C VAL A 87 21.40 -39.47 6.38
N SER A 88 22.48 -40.24 6.26
CA SER A 88 22.44 -41.53 5.56
C SER A 88 21.59 -42.54 6.34
N SER A 89 20.54 -43.07 5.73
CA SER A 89 19.69 -44.12 6.32
C SER A 89 20.30 -45.50 6.23
N SER A 90 21.17 -45.75 5.24
CA SER A 90 21.89 -47.00 5.08
C SER A 90 23.21 -46.78 4.35
N SER A 91 24.00 -47.84 4.17
CA SER A 91 25.22 -47.80 3.37
C SER A 91 25.00 -47.55 1.87
N SER A 92 23.75 -47.48 1.41
CA SER A 92 23.40 -47.27 0.00
C SER A 92 22.34 -46.20 -0.24
N ARG A 93 21.79 -45.58 0.83
CA ARG A 93 20.71 -44.59 0.71
C ARG A 93 20.86 -43.42 1.66
N ILE A 94 20.46 -42.25 1.16
CA ILE A 94 20.24 -41.03 1.93
C ILE A 94 18.83 -40.55 1.62
N ASP A 95 18.00 -40.40 2.65
CA ASP A 95 16.63 -39.94 2.53
C ASP A 95 16.43 -38.61 3.27
N PHE A 96 15.69 -37.71 2.64
CA PHE A 96 15.26 -36.46 3.26
C PHE A 96 13.94 -36.00 2.64
N GLN A 97 13.23 -35.13 3.35
CA GLN A 97 11.94 -34.62 2.90
C GLN A 97 12.08 -33.26 2.22
N LEU A 98 11.29 -33.01 1.18
CA LEU A 98 11.16 -31.69 0.59
C LEU A 98 10.42 -30.75 1.56
N THR A 99 11.18 -30.08 2.42
CA THR A 99 10.66 -29.09 3.37
C THR A 99 10.23 -27.80 2.66
N GLN A 100 9.34 -27.03 3.29
CA GLN A 100 8.89 -25.74 2.75
C GLN A 100 10.06 -24.78 2.48
N GLY A 101 11.09 -24.75 3.34
CA GLY A 101 12.27 -23.91 3.11
C GLY A 101 13.17 -24.37 1.95
N LEU A 102 13.22 -25.67 1.64
CA LEU A 102 13.89 -26.16 0.43
C LEU A 102 13.06 -25.87 -0.81
N HIS A 103 11.75 -26.10 -0.73
CA HIS A 103 10.79 -25.79 -1.79
C HIS A 103 10.86 -24.31 -2.18
N ASP A 104 10.77 -23.39 -1.21
CA ASP A 104 10.80 -21.94 -1.45
C ASP A 104 12.11 -21.49 -2.14
N ARG A 105 13.24 -22.15 -1.86
CA ARG A 105 14.54 -21.87 -2.51
C ARG A 105 14.60 -22.32 -3.96
N ILE A 106 13.88 -23.40 -4.31
CA ILE A 106 13.84 -23.93 -5.68
C ILE A 106 12.73 -23.24 -6.48
N ALA A 107 11.50 -23.25 -5.98
CA ALA A 107 10.29 -22.85 -6.68
C ALA A 107 9.79 -21.42 -6.35
N GLY A 108 10.32 -20.77 -5.31
CA GLY A 108 9.87 -19.46 -4.84
C GLY A 108 8.82 -19.54 -3.72
N ALA A 109 8.67 -18.46 -2.94
CA ALA A 109 7.86 -18.44 -1.73
C ALA A 109 6.41 -17.95 -1.94
N GLY A 110 5.45 -18.56 -1.25
CA GLY A 110 4.07 -18.07 -1.14
C GLY A 110 3.32 -17.99 -2.47
N ALA A 111 2.77 -16.81 -2.79
CA ALA A 111 2.02 -16.59 -4.03
C ALA A 111 2.89 -16.54 -5.30
N ASP A 112 4.21 -16.40 -5.13
CA ASP A 112 5.19 -16.34 -6.21
C ASP A 112 5.75 -17.72 -6.59
N ALA A 113 5.33 -18.80 -5.92
CA ALA A 113 5.77 -20.15 -6.23
C ALA A 113 5.40 -20.54 -7.68
N ILE A 114 6.38 -21.04 -8.43
CA ILE A 114 6.23 -21.44 -9.84
C ILE A 114 6.79 -22.84 -10.03
N HIS A 115 6.16 -23.58 -10.92
CA HIS A 115 6.75 -24.81 -11.44
C HIS A 115 8.19 -24.54 -11.90
N THR A 116 9.12 -25.33 -11.39
CA THR A 116 10.55 -25.13 -11.61
C THR A 116 11.22 -26.46 -11.93
N THR A 117 11.90 -26.52 -13.07
CA THR A 117 12.74 -27.65 -13.44
C THR A 117 14.21 -27.31 -13.15
N PHE A 118 14.84 -28.08 -12.26
CA PHE A 118 16.27 -28.04 -12.00
C PHE A 118 17.01 -28.98 -12.97
N ARG A 119 18.11 -28.51 -13.55
CA ARG A 119 19.03 -29.34 -14.34
C ARG A 119 20.45 -29.10 -13.85
N GLY A 120 21.13 -30.14 -13.39
CA GLY A 120 22.50 -30.01 -12.92
C GLY A 120 22.97 -31.23 -12.15
N ASP A 121 24.00 -31.02 -11.34
CA ASP A 121 24.65 -32.06 -10.59
C ASP A 121 24.15 -32.05 -9.15
N VAL A 122 23.87 -33.25 -8.62
CA VAL A 122 23.53 -33.43 -7.21
C VAL A 122 24.73 -34.05 -6.52
N ARG A 123 25.48 -33.24 -5.77
CA ARG A 123 26.69 -33.66 -5.06
C ARG A 123 26.37 -33.96 -3.61
N VAL A 124 26.83 -35.11 -3.13
CA VAL A 124 26.77 -35.52 -1.72
C VAL A 124 28.16 -35.40 -1.12
N VAL A 125 28.27 -34.74 0.02
CA VAL A 125 29.53 -34.50 0.72
C VAL A 125 29.41 -35.00 2.16
N PHE A 126 30.34 -35.85 2.57
CA PHE A 126 30.51 -36.24 3.97
C PHE A 126 31.70 -35.50 4.58
N PRO A 127 31.48 -34.58 5.53
CA PRO A 127 32.58 -33.88 6.18
C PRO A 127 33.34 -34.84 7.09
N SER A 128 34.64 -35.06 6.83
CA SER A 128 35.53 -35.80 7.73
C SER A 128 36.56 -34.87 8.39
N VAL A 129 36.80 -35.08 9.68
CA VAL A 129 37.83 -34.38 10.43
C VAL A 129 39.08 -35.24 10.37
N ALA A 130 40.10 -34.80 9.63
CA ALA A 130 41.39 -35.49 9.65
C ALA A 130 42.10 -35.23 10.99
N SER A 131 42.92 -36.18 11.43
CA SER A 131 43.73 -36.11 12.66
C SER A 131 44.73 -34.95 12.72
N ASP A 132 44.92 -34.23 11.61
CA ASP A 132 45.88 -33.14 11.41
C ASP A 132 45.22 -31.74 11.41
N GLY A 133 43.95 -31.64 11.87
CA GLY A 133 43.21 -30.37 11.94
C GLY A 133 42.67 -29.83 10.60
N MET A 134 43.07 -30.42 9.47
CA MET A 134 42.52 -30.14 8.14
C MET A 134 41.21 -30.93 7.93
N LYS A 135 40.10 -30.24 7.65
CA LYS A 135 38.87 -30.89 7.19
C LYS A 135 39.11 -31.47 5.79
N LYS A 136 39.00 -32.78 5.63
CA LYS A 136 39.00 -33.45 4.33
C LYS A 136 37.62 -34.04 4.11
N SER A 137 36.88 -33.51 3.16
CA SER A 137 35.58 -34.05 2.78
C SER A 137 35.75 -35.15 1.76
N VAL A 138 34.84 -36.12 1.80
CA VAL A 138 34.68 -37.09 0.71
C VAL A 138 33.38 -36.73 -0.03
N SER A 139 33.46 -36.62 -1.35
CA SER A 139 32.30 -36.32 -2.20
C SER A 139 31.98 -37.44 -3.19
N GLY A 140 30.76 -37.40 -3.70
CA GLY A 140 30.32 -38.09 -4.91
C GLY A 140 29.16 -37.31 -5.55
N ALA A 141 28.94 -37.42 -6.86
CA ALA A 141 27.89 -36.67 -7.55
C ALA A 141 27.10 -37.50 -8.57
N VAL A 142 25.80 -37.20 -8.69
CA VAL A 142 24.99 -37.60 -9.85
C VAL A 142 25.07 -36.46 -10.86
N HIS A 143 25.62 -36.73 -12.04
CA HIS A 143 25.73 -35.73 -13.10
C HIS A 143 24.46 -35.65 -13.95
N GLY A 144 24.03 -34.43 -14.26
CA GLY A 144 22.92 -34.18 -15.20
C GLY A 144 21.54 -34.63 -14.71
N ALA A 145 21.29 -34.59 -13.41
CA ALA A 145 19.98 -34.83 -12.83
C ALA A 145 18.97 -33.77 -13.30
N VAL A 146 17.77 -34.21 -13.69
CA VAL A 146 16.62 -33.36 -14.03
C VAL A 146 15.55 -33.60 -12.98
N ILE A 147 15.21 -32.57 -12.22
CA ILE A 147 14.29 -32.63 -11.10
C ILE A 147 13.23 -31.56 -11.28
N ASP A 148 11.96 -31.95 -11.19
CA ASP A 148 10.81 -31.08 -11.39
C ASP A 148 10.09 -30.83 -10.08
N VAL A 149 9.94 -29.56 -9.71
CA VAL A 149 9.34 -29.16 -8.43
C VAL A 149 8.05 -28.39 -8.70
N ARG A 150 6.93 -28.99 -8.30
CA ARG A 150 5.61 -28.39 -8.49
C ARG A 150 5.32 -27.33 -7.41
N PRO A 151 4.62 -26.23 -7.74
CA PRO A 151 4.25 -25.23 -6.75
C PRO A 151 3.17 -25.80 -5.80
N PRO A 152 3.13 -25.37 -4.53
CA PRO A 152 2.09 -25.77 -3.59
C PRO A 152 0.74 -25.24 -4.07
N THR A 153 -0.36 -25.75 -3.49
CA THR A 153 -1.74 -25.38 -3.81
C THR A 153 -1.94 -23.87 -3.93
N MET A 154 -1.89 -23.38 -5.17
CA MET A 154 -2.09 -21.97 -5.49
C MET A 154 -3.57 -21.59 -5.34
N ARG A 155 -3.85 -20.29 -5.10
CA ARG A 155 -5.20 -19.75 -5.24
C ARG A 155 -5.68 -20.01 -6.68
N ARG A 156 -6.92 -20.51 -6.82
CA ARG A 156 -7.53 -20.86 -8.12
C ARG A 156 -7.37 -19.77 -9.20
N ALA A 157 -7.50 -18.50 -8.82
CA ALA A 157 -7.33 -17.36 -9.73
C ALA A 157 -5.92 -17.25 -10.34
N VAL A 158 -4.87 -17.65 -9.63
CA VAL A 158 -3.47 -17.60 -10.12
C VAL A 158 -3.24 -18.70 -11.15
N ILE A 159 -3.77 -19.91 -10.89
CA ILE A 159 -3.72 -21.05 -11.82
C ILE A 159 -4.45 -20.69 -13.11
N GLU A 160 -5.68 -20.19 -13.02
CA GLU A 160 -6.48 -19.80 -14.19
C GLU A 160 -5.81 -18.67 -15.00
N SER A 161 -5.20 -17.68 -14.32
CA SER A 161 -4.45 -16.61 -14.99
C SER A 161 -3.24 -17.13 -15.77
N ARG A 162 -2.47 -18.07 -15.18
CA ARG A 162 -1.30 -18.68 -15.83
C ARG A 162 -1.70 -19.58 -17.00
N GLN A 163 -2.71 -20.43 -16.82
CA GLN A 163 -3.23 -21.26 -17.90
C GLN A 163 -3.71 -20.41 -19.07
N ARG A 164 -4.41 -19.30 -18.81
CA ARG A 164 -4.84 -18.36 -19.85
C ARG A 164 -3.66 -17.71 -20.59
N LYS A 165 -2.58 -17.36 -19.90
CA LYS A 165 -1.34 -16.86 -20.54
C LYS A 165 -0.69 -17.93 -21.41
N GLY A 166 -0.59 -19.16 -20.92
CA GLY A 166 -0.08 -20.30 -21.69
C GLY A 166 -0.89 -20.57 -22.94
N GLU A 167 -2.23 -20.52 -22.85
CA GLU A 167 -3.14 -20.65 -24.00
C GLU A 167 -2.92 -19.54 -25.04
N GLN A 168 -2.71 -18.29 -24.60
CA GLN A 168 -2.39 -17.19 -25.51
C GLN A 168 -1.07 -17.41 -26.24
N VAL A 169 -0.05 -17.93 -25.54
CA VAL A 169 1.25 -18.26 -26.15
C VAL A 169 1.10 -19.39 -27.16
N LEU A 170 0.44 -20.49 -26.80
CA LEU A 170 0.18 -21.62 -27.69
C LEU A 170 -0.58 -21.19 -28.95
N ALA A 171 -1.63 -20.37 -28.79
CA ALA A 171 -2.38 -19.81 -29.91
C ALA A 171 -1.51 -18.92 -30.81
N ALA A 172 -0.65 -18.07 -30.23
CA ALA A 172 0.29 -17.23 -30.97
C ALA A 172 1.39 -18.03 -31.70
N LEU A 173 1.77 -19.19 -31.16
CA LEU A 173 2.66 -20.14 -31.84
C LEU A 173 1.95 -20.93 -32.96
N GLY A 174 0.62 -20.88 -33.01
CA GLY A 174 -0.20 -21.62 -33.96
C GLY A 174 -0.47 -23.07 -33.54
N ILE A 175 -0.43 -23.37 -32.24
CA ILE A 175 -0.62 -24.72 -31.69
C ILE A 175 -1.99 -24.80 -31.02
N GLU A 176 -2.85 -25.69 -31.52
CA GLU A 176 -4.09 -26.08 -30.85
C GLU A 176 -3.86 -27.41 -30.12
N ILE A 177 -4.22 -27.47 -28.84
CA ILE A 177 -3.99 -28.63 -27.97
C ILE A 177 -5.29 -29.39 -27.70
N GLU A 178 -5.17 -30.68 -27.42
CA GLU A 178 -6.26 -31.55 -26.97
C GLU A 178 -6.39 -31.44 -25.43
N ASP A 179 -7.60 -31.22 -24.89
CA ASP A 179 -7.83 -30.95 -23.44
C ASP A 179 -7.67 -32.18 -22.52
N SER A 180 -6.81 -33.15 -22.88
CA SER A 180 -6.54 -34.33 -22.07
C SER A 180 -5.03 -34.48 -21.83
N PRO A 181 -4.52 -34.18 -20.62
CA PRO A 181 -3.13 -34.45 -20.27
C PRO A 181 -2.96 -35.96 -20.03
N THR A 182 -2.70 -36.73 -21.08
CA THR A 182 -2.26 -38.12 -20.94
C THR A 182 -0.77 -38.12 -20.61
N SER A 183 -0.44 -38.49 -19.36
CA SER A 183 0.92 -38.81 -18.89
C SER A 183 2.02 -37.82 -19.33
N GLY A 184 2.02 -36.64 -18.68
CA GLY A 184 3.15 -35.71 -18.62
C GLY A 184 3.53 -35.09 -19.96
N GLY A 185 2.68 -34.21 -20.52
CA GLY A 185 2.96 -33.46 -21.75
C GLY A 185 1.69 -32.92 -22.40
N LEU A 186 1.82 -31.99 -23.34
CA LEU A 186 0.69 -31.41 -24.10
C LEU A 186 0.62 -31.99 -25.51
N LYS A 187 -0.46 -32.68 -25.84
CA LYS A 187 -0.68 -33.25 -27.18
C LYS A 187 -1.22 -32.22 -28.15
N ILE A 188 -0.58 -32.11 -29.32
CA ILE A 188 -0.96 -31.18 -30.38
C ILE A 188 -2.13 -31.77 -31.18
N LYS A 189 -3.27 -31.09 -31.16
CA LYS A 189 -4.46 -31.42 -31.95
C LYS A 189 -4.33 -30.95 -33.40
N ALA A 190 -3.92 -29.71 -33.59
CA ALA A 190 -3.74 -29.11 -34.90
C ALA A 190 -2.66 -28.02 -34.88
N VAL A 191 -1.99 -27.82 -36.01
CA VAL A 191 -1.05 -26.73 -36.23
C VAL A 191 -1.66 -25.79 -37.26
N SER A 192 -1.81 -24.52 -36.90
CA SER A 192 -2.42 -23.49 -37.75
C SER A 192 -1.54 -23.19 -38.97
N GLU A 193 -2.18 -22.99 -40.12
CA GLU A 193 -1.52 -22.57 -41.36
C GLU A 193 -1.65 -21.06 -41.64
N ALA A 194 -2.23 -20.30 -40.70
CA ALA A 194 -2.46 -18.87 -40.88
C ALA A 194 -1.12 -18.11 -40.97
N PRO A 195 -0.96 -17.13 -41.89
CA PRO A 195 0.29 -16.40 -42.12
C PRO A 195 0.87 -15.72 -40.87
N GLU A 196 -0.01 -15.36 -39.94
CA GLU A 196 0.31 -14.72 -38.67
C GLU A 196 0.95 -15.66 -37.64
N ASN A 197 0.64 -16.96 -37.69
CA ASN A 197 0.99 -17.98 -36.69
C ASN A 197 1.79 -19.16 -37.28
N LEU A 198 2.75 -18.87 -38.17
CA LEU A 198 3.55 -19.91 -38.86
C LEU A 198 4.65 -20.56 -38.01
N ALA A 199 4.87 -20.09 -36.77
CA ALA A 199 6.05 -20.46 -35.97
C ALA A 199 6.14 -21.97 -35.70
N ALA A 200 5.03 -22.61 -35.33
CA ALA A 200 4.98 -24.06 -35.11
C ALA A 200 5.24 -24.87 -36.39
N LYS A 201 4.65 -24.45 -37.51
CA LYS A 201 4.83 -25.11 -38.81
C LYS A 201 6.27 -24.98 -39.32
N GLN A 202 6.91 -23.82 -39.16
CA GLN A 202 8.31 -23.60 -39.53
C GLN A 202 9.29 -24.44 -38.69
N ALA A 203 8.93 -24.70 -37.43
CA ALA A 203 9.71 -25.59 -36.56
C ALA A 203 9.51 -27.09 -36.86
N GLY A 204 8.58 -27.44 -37.75
CA GLY A 204 8.32 -28.83 -38.16
C GLY A 204 7.44 -29.62 -37.18
N LEU A 205 6.63 -28.93 -36.37
CA LEU A 205 5.64 -29.54 -35.48
C LEU A 205 4.45 -30.07 -36.30
N LEU A 206 3.97 -31.26 -35.93
CA LEU A 206 2.86 -31.93 -36.60
C LEU A 206 1.72 -32.21 -35.60
N ALA A 207 0.51 -32.35 -36.13
CA ALA A 207 -0.61 -32.86 -35.34
C ALA A 207 -0.30 -34.28 -34.84
N GLY A 208 -0.51 -34.52 -33.54
CA GLY A 208 -0.18 -35.79 -32.88
C GLY A 208 1.14 -35.81 -32.11
N ASP A 209 2.02 -34.81 -32.28
CA ASP A 209 3.22 -34.67 -31.45
C ASP A 209 2.84 -34.32 -30.00
N VAL A 210 3.63 -34.81 -29.02
CA VAL A 210 3.45 -34.48 -27.60
C VAL A 210 4.60 -33.59 -27.13
N ILE A 211 4.29 -32.38 -26.66
CA ILE A 211 5.28 -31.46 -26.10
C ILE A 211 5.63 -31.92 -24.68
N LYS A 212 6.87 -32.38 -24.49
CA LYS A 212 7.42 -32.84 -23.21
C LYS A 212 8.25 -31.78 -22.50
N SER A 213 8.89 -30.89 -23.25
CA SER A 213 9.66 -29.78 -22.66
C SER A 213 9.60 -28.51 -23.49
N PHE A 214 9.68 -27.37 -22.82
CA PHE A 214 9.65 -26.04 -23.42
C PHE A 214 10.63 -25.10 -22.70
N ASP A 215 11.57 -24.51 -23.43
CA ASP A 215 12.63 -23.62 -22.92
C ASP A 215 13.41 -24.22 -21.73
N GLY A 216 13.61 -25.55 -21.74
CA GLY A 216 14.29 -26.31 -20.68
C GLY A 216 13.39 -26.83 -19.55
N ILE A 217 12.14 -26.35 -19.47
CA ILE A 217 11.13 -26.72 -18.48
C ILE A 217 10.40 -27.98 -18.93
N SER A 218 10.13 -28.90 -18.01
CA SER A 218 9.27 -30.06 -18.26
C SER A 218 7.80 -29.59 -18.30
N VAL A 219 7.07 -29.95 -19.35
CA VAL A 219 5.71 -29.44 -19.55
C VAL A 219 4.70 -30.40 -18.92
N ALA A 220 4.02 -29.94 -17.87
CA ALA A 220 2.90 -30.65 -17.25
C ALA A 220 1.57 -30.03 -17.66
N ASP A 221 1.49 -28.69 -17.66
CA ASP A 221 0.27 -27.92 -17.92
C ASP A 221 0.48 -26.85 -19.00
N LYS A 222 -0.63 -26.29 -19.51
CA LYS A 222 -0.62 -25.15 -20.43
C LYS A 222 0.21 -23.97 -19.90
N GLY A 223 0.21 -23.78 -18.58
CA GLY A 223 0.94 -22.70 -17.89
C GLY A 223 2.47 -22.80 -17.94
N ASP A 224 3.02 -23.94 -18.36
CA ASP A 224 4.48 -24.15 -18.48
C ASP A 224 5.04 -23.67 -19.82
N VAL A 225 4.16 -23.46 -20.82
CA VAL A 225 4.52 -23.00 -22.16
C VAL A 225 4.54 -21.47 -22.18
N ILE A 226 5.43 -20.87 -21.37
CA ILE A 226 5.62 -19.42 -21.33
C ILE A 226 7.11 -19.11 -21.54
N PRO A 227 7.49 -18.47 -22.66
CA PRO A 227 8.89 -18.22 -22.98
C PRO A 227 9.54 -17.25 -21.99
N SER A 228 10.83 -17.43 -21.73
CA SER A 228 11.62 -16.55 -20.85
C SER A 228 11.71 -15.09 -21.33
N GLY A 229 11.45 -14.83 -22.63
CA GLY A 229 11.46 -13.48 -23.23
C GLY A 229 12.85 -12.94 -23.57
N THR A 230 13.92 -13.63 -23.15
CA THR A 230 15.32 -13.24 -23.38
C THR A 230 15.86 -13.74 -24.73
N SER A 231 15.37 -14.88 -25.21
CA SER A 231 15.82 -15.56 -26.42
C SER A 231 14.85 -15.35 -27.59
N ARG A 232 15.40 -15.23 -28.80
CA ARG A 232 14.61 -15.14 -30.04
C ARG A 232 13.94 -16.48 -30.38
N PHE A 233 14.55 -17.58 -29.94
CA PHE A 233 14.11 -18.94 -30.15
C PHE A 233 13.93 -19.63 -28.81
N ALA A 234 12.86 -20.41 -28.67
CA ALA A 234 12.67 -21.33 -27.56
C ALA A 234 12.93 -22.76 -28.03
N ASP A 235 13.61 -23.55 -27.20
CA ASP A 235 13.84 -24.97 -27.45
C ASP A 235 12.62 -25.77 -27.01
N VAL A 236 12.07 -26.61 -27.89
CA VAL A 236 10.89 -27.44 -27.62
C VAL A 236 11.24 -28.90 -27.84
N GLY A 237 11.10 -29.70 -26.79
CA GLY A 237 11.25 -31.16 -26.85
C GLY A 237 9.90 -31.80 -27.15
N ILE A 238 9.80 -32.44 -28.31
CA ILE A 238 8.62 -33.18 -28.75
C ILE A 238 8.88 -34.68 -28.73
N GLU A 239 7.88 -35.45 -28.35
CA GLU A 239 7.87 -36.89 -28.49
C GLU A 239 7.06 -37.29 -29.73
N ARG A 240 7.72 -37.97 -30.67
CA ARG A 240 7.13 -38.48 -31.91
C ARG A 240 7.48 -39.96 -32.04
N GLY A 241 6.47 -40.83 -32.00
CA GLY A 241 6.67 -42.28 -32.12
C GLY A 241 7.56 -42.89 -31.02
N GLY A 242 7.59 -42.29 -29.82
CA GLY A 242 8.40 -42.74 -28.69
C GLY A 242 9.85 -42.24 -28.67
N GLN A 243 10.25 -41.38 -29.63
CA GLN A 243 11.55 -40.71 -29.63
C GLN A 243 11.39 -39.22 -29.29
N LEU A 244 12.30 -38.71 -28.45
CA LEU A 244 12.39 -37.30 -28.07
C LEU A 244 13.25 -36.53 -29.08
N GLU A 245 12.64 -35.59 -29.82
CA GLU A 245 13.33 -34.67 -30.71
C GLU A 245 13.27 -33.24 -30.16
N PHE A 246 14.38 -32.50 -30.27
CA PHE A 246 14.43 -31.08 -29.90
C PHE A 246 14.35 -30.19 -31.14
N ARG A 247 13.41 -29.24 -31.15
CA ARG A 247 13.18 -28.28 -32.23
C ARG A 247 13.26 -26.85 -31.69
N LYS A 248 13.71 -25.91 -32.51
CA LYS A 248 13.75 -24.48 -32.17
C LYS A 248 12.55 -23.78 -32.76
N ILE A 249 11.76 -23.11 -31.93
CA ILE A 249 10.59 -22.32 -32.37
C ILE A 249 10.92 -20.83 -32.23
N GLU A 250 10.57 -20.02 -33.24
CA GLU A 250 10.74 -18.56 -33.14
C GLU A 250 9.65 -17.95 -32.24
N VAL A 251 10.07 -17.24 -31.19
CA VAL A 251 9.17 -16.65 -30.17
C VAL A 251 9.28 -15.12 -30.14
N SER A 252 9.97 -14.53 -31.12
CA SER A 252 10.28 -13.10 -31.22
C SER A 252 9.04 -12.19 -31.22
N LYS A 253 7.92 -12.65 -31.79
CA LYS A 253 6.64 -11.92 -31.82
C LYS A 253 5.89 -11.93 -30.49
N ILE A 254 6.19 -12.89 -29.61
CA ILE A 254 5.53 -13.09 -28.32
C ILE A 254 6.31 -12.36 -27.20
N ALA A 255 7.58 -12.02 -27.44
CA ALA A 255 8.53 -11.56 -26.43
C ALA A 255 8.54 -10.05 -26.10
N LYS A 256 7.58 -9.25 -26.56
CA LYS A 256 7.48 -7.83 -26.15
C LYS A 256 6.03 -7.38 -25.91
N GLY A 257 5.36 -8.05 -24.97
CA GLY A 257 4.39 -7.30 -24.17
C GLY A 257 5.16 -6.33 -23.29
N VAL A 258 4.93 -5.02 -23.40
CA VAL A 258 5.23 -4.12 -22.27
C VAL A 258 4.61 -4.78 -21.04
N PRO A 259 5.30 -4.92 -19.90
CA PRO A 259 4.71 -5.58 -18.74
C PRO A 259 3.35 -4.95 -18.52
N THR A 260 2.28 -5.74 -18.65
CA THR A 260 0.91 -5.27 -18.42
C THR A 260 0.78 -4.65 -17.04
N ASP A 261 1.69 -5.02 -16.14
CA ASP A 261 1.84 -4.49 -14.80
C ASP A 261 2.48 -3.08 -14.80
N LEU A 262 3.39 -2.76 -15.71
CA LEU A 262 3.94 -1.39 -15.87
C LEU A 262 2.95 -0.46 -16.56
N VAL A 263 2.24 -0.95 -17.58
CA VAL A 263 1.17 -0.18 -18.24
C VAL A 263 -0.01 0.00 -17.28
N GLY A 264 -0.38 -1.05 -16.55
CA GLY A 264 -1.38 -1.01 -15.50
C GLY A 264 -0.98 -0.07 -14.36
N ALA A 265 0.27 -0.14 -13.88
CA ALA A 265 0.79 0.77 -12.88
C ALA A 265 0.85 2.21 -13.39
N ALA A 266 1.25 2.44 -14.64
CA ALA A 266 1.27 3.78 -15.24
C ALA A 266 -0.14 4.35 -15.42
N ILE A 267 -1.11 3.54 -15.85
CA ILE A 267 -2.53 3.92 -15.94
C ILE A 267 -3.09 4.22 -14.56
N LEU A 268 -2.82 3.36 -13.56
CA LEU A 268 -3.25 3.58 -12.18
C LEU A 268 -2.62 4.83 -11.59
N LEU A 269 -1.33 5.07 -11.84
CA LEU A 269 -0.61 6.27 -11.41
C LEU A 269 -1.20 7.52 -12.09
N LEU A 270 -1.49 7.44 -13.39
CA LEU A 270 -2.08 8.55 -14.14
C LEU A 270 -3.52 8.82 -13.71
N VAL A 271 -4.32 7.79 -13.46
CA VAL A 271 -5.67 7.92 -12.88
C VAL A 271 -5.58 8.49 -11.47
N ALA A 272 -4.64 8.05 -10.62
CA ALA A 272 -4.44 8.61 -9.29
C ALA A 272 -4.01 10.08 -9.36
N VAL A 273 -3.08 10.44 -10.24
CA VAL A 273 -2.65 11.83 -10.48
C VAL A 273 -3.79 12.67 -11.02
N MET A 274 -4.64 12.12 -11.91
CA MET A 274 -5.81 12.80 -12.44
C MET A 274 -6.90 12.96 -11.38
N THR A 275 -7.18 11.94 -10.57
CA THR A 275 -8.11 12.03 -9.44
C THR A 275 -7.61 13.07 -8.43
N VAL A 276 -6.33 13.06 -8.07
CA VAL A 276 -5.74 14.08 -7.19
C VAL A 276 -5.79 15.48 -7.83
N GLY A 277 -5.36 15.62 -9.08
CA GLY A 277 -5.31 16.90 -9.79
C GLY A 277 -6.68 17.49 -10.13
N VAL A 278 -7.69 16.66 -10.40
CA VAL A 278 -9.03 17.07 -10.84
C VAL A 278 -10.05 17.05 -9.70
N PHE A 279 -9.85 16.27 -8.65
CA PHE A 279 -10.74 16.24 -7.48
C PHE A 279 -10.20 17.08 -6.32
N MET A 280 -8.94 16.87 -5.90
CA MET A 280 -8.40 17.51 -4.69
C MET A 280 -8.15 19.01 -4.87
N SER A 281 -7.51 19.41 -5.97
CA SER A 281 -7.22 20.82 -6.26
C SER A 281 -8.51 21.66 -6.41
N PRO A 282 -9.53 21.23 -7.18
CA PRO A 282 -10.80 21.95 -7.23
C PRO A 282 -11.57 21.90 -5.91
N THR A 283 -11.52 20.81 -5.15
CA THR A 283 -12.16 20.76 -3.82
C THR A 283 -11.57 21.80 -2.89
N ALA A 284 -10.24 21.87 -2.77
CA ALA A 284 -9.56 22.89 -1.98
C ALA A 284 -9.90 24.31 -2.46
N GLY A 285 -9.89 24.55 -3.78
CA GLY A 285 -10.30 25.82 -4.38
C GLY A 285 -11.74 26.22 -4.04
N ILE A 286 -12.69 25.29 -4.16
CA ILE A 286 -14.10 25.52 -3.84
C ILE A 286 -14.28 25.83 -2.35
N ILE A 287 -13.58 25.11 -1.45
CA ILE A 287 -13.65 25.38 -0.01
C ILE A 287 -13.24 26.82 0.29
N THR A 288 -12.20 27.35 -0.37
CA THR A 288 -11.76 28.74 -0.16
C THR A 288 -12.80 29.76 -0.61
N TRP A 289 -13.51 29.48 -1.70
CA TRP A 289 -14.62 30.31 -2.16
C TRP A 289 -15.79 30.27 -1.16
N VAL A 290 -16.16 29.07 -0.68
CA VAL A 290 -17.20 28.88 0.35
C VAL A 290 -16.84 29.65 1.61
N GLU A 291 -15.60 29.52 2.08
CA GLU A 291 -15.12 30.22 3.27
C GLU A 291 -15.26 31.73 3.13
N ARG A 292 -14.76 32.33 2.03
CA ARG A 292 -14.86 33.78 1.82
C ARG A 292 -16.30 34.27 1.81
N ARG A 293 -17.23 33.44 1.30
CA ARG A 293 -18.68 33.74 1.30
C ARG A 293 -19.30 33.64 2.68
N VAL A 294 -19.00 32.58 3.44
CA VAL A 294 -19.51 32.36 4.79
C VAL A 294 -18.96 33.44 5.73
N ALA A 295 -17.66 33.71 5.67
CA ALA A 295 -16.99 34.77 6.44
C ALA A 295 -17.62 36.14 6.18
N GLY A 296 -17.87 36.48 4.91
CA GLY A 296 -18.54 37.72 4.54
C GLY A 296 -19.90 37.85 5.22
N ARG A 297 -20.75 36.82 5.12
CA ARG A 297 -22.08 36.81 5.75
C ARG A 297 -22.01 36.94 7.29
N MET A 298 -21.06 36.25 7.94
CA MET A 298 -20.88 36.35 9.39
C MET A 298 -20.45 37.76 9.83
N GLN A 299 -19.67 38.44 9.01
CA GLN A 299 -19.19 39.80 9.26
C GLN A 299 -20.14 40.89 8.75
N SER A 300 -21.35 40.52 8.28
CA SER A 300 -22.30 41.45 7.66
C SER A 300 -21.70 42.24 6.47
N ARG A 301 -20.83 41.60 5.69
CA ARG A 301 -20.27 42.15 4.44
C ARG A 301 -20.49 41.21 3.27
N ILE A 302 -20.39 41.74 2.06
CA ILE A 302 -20.59 40.92 0.86
C ILE A 302 -19.30 40.19 0.51
N GLY A 303 -19.38 38.86 0.32
CA GLY A 303 -18.27 38.04 -0.16
C GLY A 303 -17.89 38.33 -1.63
N PRO A 304 -16.97 37.54 -2.23
CA PRO A 304 -16.51 37.74 -3.60
C PRO A 304 -17.68 37.79 -4.61
N ASN A 305 -17.75 38.86 -5.41
CA ASN A 305 -18.86 39.13 -6.35
C ASN A 305 -18.42 39.41 -7.80
N ARG A 306 -17.12 39.54 -8.07
CA ARG A 306 -16.60 40.09 -9.34
C ARG A 306 -16.12 39.03 -10.34
N SER A 307 -15.45 37.99 -9.86
CA SER A 307 -14.83 36.95 -10.71
C SER A 307 -15.85 35.88 -11.11
N GLY A 308 -16.75 36.22 -12.03
CA GLY A 308 -17.86 35.36 -12.49
C GLY A 308 -19.14 35.45 -11.63
N PRO A 309 -20.17 34.66 -11.94
CA PRO A 309 -21.43 34.65 -11.19
C PRO A 309 -21.15 34.38 -9.70
N GLN A 310 -21.56 35.30 -8.83
CA GLN A 310 -21.30 35.22 -7.40
C GLN A 310 -19.80 35.03 -7.01
N GLY A 311 -18.87 35.42 -7.88
CA GLY A 311 -17.43 35.30 -7.64
C GLY A 311 -16.91 33.85 -7.64
N PHE A 312 -17.64 32.89 -8.20
CA PHE A 312 -17.26 31.47 -8.20
C PHE A 312 -15.90 31.20 -8.86
N LEU A 313 -15.53 31.94 -9.91
CA LEU A 313 -14.26 31.73 -10.62
C LEU A 313 -13.06 32.35 -9.89
N GLN A 314 -13.24 32.89 -8.68
CA GLN A 314 -12.14 33.49 -7.91
C GLN A 314 -11.04 32.48 -7.56
N TRP A 315 -11.40 31.25 -7.17
CA TRP A 315 -10.39 30.24 -6.82
C TRP A 315 -9.51 29.88 -8.02
N LEU A 316 -10.11 29.87 -9.23
CA LEU A 316 -9.38 29.64 -10.47
C LEU A 316 -8.45 30.81 -10.80
N ALA A 317 -8.91 32.05 -10.62
CA ALA A 317 -8.08 33.23 -10.81
C ALA A 317 -6.88 33.27 -9.83
N ASP A 318 -7.10 32.88 -8.57
CA ASP A 318 -6.03 32.78 -7.57
C ASP A 318 -5.00 31.69 -7.94
N GLY A 319 -5.47 30.57 -8.50
CA GLY A 319 -4.61 29.51 -9.05
C GLY A 319 -3.77 29.98 -10.24
N VAL A 320 -4.40 30.59 -11.26
CA VAL A 320 -3.69 31.14 -12.44
C VAL A 320 -2.68 32.20 -12.04
N LYS A 321 -3.06 33.12 -11.14
CA LYS A 321 -2.14 34.12 -10.58
C LYS A 321 -0.92 33.44 -9.97
N SER A 322 -1.12 32.39 -9.18
CA SER A 322 -0.02 31.74 -8.46
C SER A 322 0.89 30.92 -9.37
N LEU A 323 0.36 30.40 -10.48
CA LEU A 323 1.16 29.75 -11.54
C LEU A 323 2.04 30.75 -12.30
N LEU A 324 1.53 31.96 -12.55
CA LEU A 324 2.27 33.02 -13.25
C LEU A 324 3.23 33.79 -12.33
N LYS A 325 3.02 33.69 -11.02
CA LYS A 325 3.82 34.41 -10.03
C LYS A 325 5.20 33.75 -9.91
N GLU A 326 6.23 34.59 -9.84
CA GLU A 326 7.62 34.17 -9.72
C GLU A 326 7.82 33.27 -8.48
N ASP A 327 8.44 32.11 -8.72
CA ASP A 327 8.79 31.11 -7.70
C ASP A 327 10.24 31.30 -7.27
N ILE A 328 10.42 32.00 -6.15
CA ILE A 328 11.72 32.40 -5.60
C ILE A 328 12.19 31.33 -4.61
N VAL A 329 13.48 31.00 -4.65
CA VAL A 329 14.17 30.22 -3.61
C VAL A 329 15.19 31.16 -2.96
N PRO A 330 15.11 31.41 -1.65
CA PRO A 330 16.10 32.25 -0.97
C PRO A 330 17.51 31.68 -1.14
N ALA A 331 18.51 32.56 -1.33
CA ALA A 331 19.90 32.12 -1.58
C ALA A 331 20.53 31.39 -0.39
N GLU A 332 20.11 31.75 0.83
CA GLU A 332 20.59 31.13 2.07
C GLU A 332 19.77 29.90 2.49
N ALA A 333 18.68 29.58 1.79
CA ALA A 333 17.86 28.40 2.09
C ALA A 333 18.49 27.10 1.61
N ASP A 334 18.14 25.98 2.24
CA ASP A 334 18.47 24.65 1.73
C ASP A 334 17.62 24.37 0.49
N GLY A 335 18.17 24.61 -0.70
CA GLY A 335 17.45 24.51 -1.97
C GLY A 335 16.70 23.19 -2.18
N PRO A 336 17.36 22.02 -2.08
CA PRO A 336 16.69 20.72 -2.18
C PRO A 336 15.53 20.53 -1.20
N MET A 337 15.74 20.77 0.10
CA MET A 337 14.69 20.56 1.11
C MET A 337 13.55 21.58 0.95
N PHE A 338 13.88 22.83 0.62
CA PHE A 338 12.92 23.91 0.42
C PHE A 338 11.95 23.57 -0.71
N ARG A 339 12.48 23.06 -1.83
CA ARG A 339 11.65 22.62 -2.95
C ARG A 339 10.83 21.37 -2.62
N LEU A 340 11.39 20.44 -1.87
CA LEU A 340 10.76 19.14 -1.59
C LEU A 340 9.59 19.25 -0.59
N ALA A 341 9.68 20.12 0.42
CA ALA A 341 8.72 20.20 1.51
C ALA A 341 7.24 20.39 1.07
N PRO A 342 6.89 21.34 0.17
CA PRO A 342 5.50 21.48 -0.30
C PRO A 342 4.99 20.23 -1.00
N TYR A 343 5.84 19.53 -1.76
CA TYR A 343 5.45 18.32 -2.47
C TYR A 343 5.22 17.16 -1.51
N LEU A 344 6.01 17.05 -0.43
CA LEU A 344 5.79 16.03 0.61
C LEU A 344 4.42 16.20 1.28
N VAL A 345 4.07 17.44 1.65
CA VAL A 345 2.75 17.76 2.22
C VAL A 345 1.64 17.43 1.23
N PHE A 346 1.77 17.87 -0.02
CA PHE A 346 0.76 17.63 -1.04
C PHE A 346 0.56 16.15 -1.33
N VAL A 347 1.64 15.38 -1.51
CA VAL A 347 1.59 13.93 -1.75
C VAL A 347 1.02 13.20 -0.53
N GLY A 348 1.43 13.57 0.69
CA GLY A 348 0.91 12.99 1.92
C GLY A 348 -0.61 13.16 2.02
N VAL A 349 -1.11 14.39 1.92
CA VAL A 349 -2.56 14.64 1.98
C VAL A 349 -3.28 13.94 0.81
N SER A 350 -2.71 13.93 -0.38
CA SER A 350 -3.28 13.24 -1.55
C SER A 350 -3.42 11.73 -1.32
N ALA A 351 -2.44 11.11 -0.67
CA ALA A 351 -2.45 9.67 -0.41
C ALA A 351 -3.63 9.26 0.49
N THR A 352 -4.09 10.13 1.40
CA THR A 352 -5.24 9.81 2.28
C THR A 352 -6.55 9.55 1.50
N PHE A 353 -6.71 10.11 0.30
CA PHE A 353 -7.89 9.89 -0.54
C PHE A 353 -7.99 8.46 -1.08
N VAL A 354 -6.88 7.70 -1.10
CA VAL A 354 -6.86 6.30 -1.57
C VAL A 354 -7.87 5.44 -0.78
N VAL A 355 -7.99 5.72 0.51
CA VAL A 355 -8.79 4.91 1.44
C VAL A 355 -10.17 5.54 1.71
N MET A 356 -10.46 6.71 1.13
CA MET A 356 -11.71 7.43 1.40
C MET A 356 -12.91 6.71 0.73
N PRO A 357 -13.91 6.27 1.51
CA PRO A 357 -15.05 5.52 0.99
C PRO A 357 -16.17 6.47 0.54
N PHE A 358 -16.15 6.90 -0.72
CA PHE A 358 -17.23 7.73 -1.29
C PHE A 358 -18.51 6.93 -1.56
N GLY A 359 -18.46 5.60 -1.57
CA GLY A 359 -19.63 4.75 -1.75
C GLY A 359 -19.30 3.28 -1.54
N HIS A 360 -20.27 2.40 -1.79
CA HIS A 360 -20.08 0.96 -1.59
C HIS A 360 -18.95 0.38 -2.45
N TYR A 361 -18.92 0.74 -3.74
CA TYR A 361 -17.85 0.37 -4.68
C TYR A 361 -17.00 1.58 -5.10
N LEU A 362 -17.36 2.79 -4.64
CA LEU A 362 -16.65 4.02 -4.97
C LEU A 362 -15.57 4.30 -3.92
N ILE A 363 -14.50 3.51 -3.97
CA ILE A 363 -13.29 3.65 -3.17
C ILE A 363 -12.10 3.31 -4.07
N ALA A 364 -10.98 4.04 -3.96
CA ALA A 364 -9.83 3.81 -4.83
C ALA A 364 -9.11 2.49 -4.47
N ALA A 365 -8.88 2.25 -3.19
CA ALA A 365 -8.40 0.96 -2.69
C ALA A 365 -8.99 0.64 -1.31
N ASP A 366 -9.67 -0.52 -1.20
CA ASP A 366 -10.17 -1.04 0.06
C ASP A 366 -9.08 -1.85 0.77
N LEU A 367 -8.26 -1.18 1.58
CA LEU A 367 -7.14 -1.77 2.30
C LEU A 367 -7.58 -2.43 3.61
N ASP A 368 -7.03 -3.61 3.91
CA ASP A 368 -7.25 -4.33 5.18
C ASP A 368 -6.86 -3.50 6.41
N ILE A 369 -5.86 -2.64 6.27
CA ILE A 369 -5.33 -1.74 7.30
C ILE A 369 -5.60 -0.26 6.99
N GLY A 370 -6.78 0.05 6.42
CA GLY A 370 -7.12 1.38 5.92
C GLY A 370 -6.95 2.52 6.94
N ILE A 371 -7.39 2.32 8.18
CA ILE A 371 -7.22 3.33 9.24
C ILE A 371 -5.76 3.58 9.59
N LEU A 372 -4.97 2.51 9.72
CA LEU A 372 -3.57 2.61 10.06
C LEU A 372 -2.80 3.36 8.96
N PHE A 373 -3.18 3.12 7.70
CA PHE A 373 -2.64 3.86 6.56
C PHE A 373 -2.94 5.36 6.67
N VAL A 374 -4.17 5.75 6.99
CA VAL A 374 -4.53 7.17 7.17
C VAL A 374 -3.69 7.82 8.27
N VAL A 375 -3.60 7.20 9.45
CA VAL A 375 -2.81 7.72 10.57
C VAL A 375 -1.32 7.83 10.21
N ALA A 376 -0.76 6.83 9.54
CA ALA A 376 0.65 6.86 9.13
C ALA A 376 0.94 7.97 8.12
N VAL A 377 0.03 8.18 7.16
CA VAL A 377 0.17 9.20 6.12
C VAL A 377 0.00 10.60 6.69
N THR A 378 -0.93 10.84 7.62
CA THR A 378 -1.09 12.14 8.26
C THR A 378 0.14 12.51 9.09
N SER A 379 0.75 11.57 9.81
CA SER A 379 2.01 11.83 10.53
C SER A 379 3.18 12.23 9.60
N LEU A 380 3.21 11.74 8.35
CA LEU A 380 4.20 12.17 7.35
C LEU A 380 4.02 13.63 6.91
N VAL A 381 2.78 14.14 6.91
CA VAL A 381 2.50 15.54 6.56
C VAL A 381 3.17 16.49 7.56
N THR A 382 3.17 16.13 8.84
CA THR A 382 3.83 16.90 9.92
C THR A 382 5.34 17.07 9.66
N ILE A 383 6.00 16.05 9.13
CA ILE A 383 7.42 16.11 8.73
C ILE A 383 7.61 17.11 7.59
N GLY A 384 6.70 17.13 6.63
CA GLY A 384 6.70 18.10 5.53
C GLY A 384 6.59 19.55 6.01
N LEU A 385 5.71 19.83 6.97
CA LEU A 385 5.56 21.16 7.58
C LEU A 385 6.83 21.60 8.32
N MET A 386 7.42 20.71 9.12
CA MET A 386 8.67 20.99 9.84
C MET A 386 9.84 21.23 8.88
N THR A 387 9.92 20.43 7.82
CA THR A 387 10.96 20.56 6.79
C THR A 387 10.85 21.89 6.05
N GLY A 388 9.63 22.36 5.76
CA GLY A 388 9.41 23.67 5.15
C GLY A 388 9.88 24.83 6.03
N GLY A 389 9.61 24.75 7.34
CA GLY A 389 10.09 25.73 8.32
C GLY A 389 11.61 25.74 8.48
N TRP A 390 12.24 24.57 8.50
CA TRP A 390 13.70 24.42 8.63
C TRP A 390 14.44 24.86 7.35
N ALA A 391 14.00 24.39 6.19
CA ALA A 391 14.67 24.63 4.92
C ALA A 391 14.66 26.11 4.50
N SER A 392 13.70 26.89 5.01
CA SER A 392 13.57 28.33 4.78
C SER A 392 14.74 29.16 5.36
N ASN A 393 15.58 28.59 6.23
CA ASN A 393 16.71 29.26 6.90
C ASN A 393 16.36 30.63 7.54
N ASN A 394 15.11 30.80 7.96
CA ASN A 394 14.64 31.96 8.71
C ASN A 394 14.26 31.51 10.14
N LYS A 395 14.87 32.13 11.16
CA LYS A 395 14.64 31.79 12.57
C LYS A 395 13.17 31.89 12.96
N TRP A 396 12.42 32.83 12.39
CA TRP A 396 11.00 33.01 12.66
C TRP A 396 10.15 31.89 12.05
N SER A 397 10.43 31.53 10.81
CA SER A 397 9.78 30.40 10.13
C SER A 397 10.08 29.07 10.80
N LEU A 398 11.30 28.88 11.29
CA LEU A 398 11.68 27.70 12.06
C LEU A 398 10.89 27.60 13.37
N LEU A 399 10.78 28.70 14.13
CA LEU A 399 9.99 28.71 15.37
C LEU A 399 8.51 28.42 15.12
N GLY A 400 7.93 28.98 14.05
CA GLY A 400 6.56 28.67 13.64
C GLY A 400 6.37 27.22 13.20
N GLY A 401 7.32 26.66 12.45
CA GLY A 401 7.32 25.26 12.02
C GLY A 401 7.43 24.26 13.18
N ILE A 402 8.33 24.51 14.14
CA ILE A 402 8.47 23.66 15.35
C ILE A 402 7.19 23.70 16.19
N ARG A 403 6.57 24.88 16.36
CA ARG A 403 5.29 25.02 17.07
C ARG A 403 4.17 24.25 16.38
N SER A 404 4.07 24.33 15.05
CA SER A 404 3.13 23.53 14.26
C SER A 404 3.33 22.05 14.51
N ALA A 405 4.57 21.57 14.39
CA ALA A 405 4.88 20.15 14.55
C ALA A 405 4.55 19.67 15.97
N ALA A 406 4.92 20.43 17.01
CA ALA A 406 4.60 20.10 18.39
C ALA A 406 3.09 20.01 18.64
N GLN A 407 2.30 20.93 18.07
CA GLN A 407 0.84 20.89 18.13
C GLN A 407 0.30 19.64 17.42
N THR A 408 0.65 19.43 16.15
CA THR A 408 0.11 18.32 15.35
C THR A 408 0.41 16.98 16.02
N ILE A 409 1.67 16.74 16.43
CA ILE A 409 2.07 15.50 17.13
C ILE A 409 1.29 15.31 18.44
N SER A 410 1.09 16.38 19.23
CA SER A 410 0.41 16.27 20.53
C SER A 410 -1.06 15.90 20.36
N TYR A 411 -1.74 16.46 19.36
CA TYR A 411 -3.16 16.21 19.12
C TYR A 411 -3.44 14.92 18.34
N GLU A 412 -2.44 14.35 17.65
CA GLU A 412 -2.52 13.02 17.07
C GLU A 412 -2.76 11.93 18.13
N ILE A 413 -2.17 12.04 19.33
CA ILE A 413 -2.32 11.04 20.40
C ILE A 413 -3.80 10.84 20.82
N PRO A 414 -4.52 11.87 21.30
CA PRO A 414 -5.93 11.70 21.66
C PRO A 414 -6.81 11.37 20.45
N GLY A 415 -6.49 11.86 19.25
CA GLY A 415 -7.19 11.51 18.01
C GLY A 415 -7.05 10.03 17.66
N ALA A 416 -5.84 9.48 17.75
CA ALA A 416 -5.56 8.06 17.52
C ALA A 416 -6.28 7.16 18.54
N ILE A 417 -6.31 7.55 19.82
CA ILE A 417 -7.07 6.82 20.84
C ILE A 417 -8.57 6.80 20.50
N ALA A 418 -9.14 7.92 20.03
CA ALA A 418 -10.54 7.98 19.61
C ALA A 418 -10.82 7.04 18.42
N ILE A 419 -9.92 6.99 17.43
CA ILE A 419 -10.00 6.06 16.31
C ILE A 419 -9.94 4.60 16.80
N VAL A 420 -9.02 4.28 17.70
CA VAL A 420 -8.88 2.93 18.28
C VAL A 420 -10.16 2.49 19.00
N CYS A 421 -10.84 3.40 19.70
CA CYS A 421 -12.14 3.10 20.32
C CYS A 421 -13.19 2.67 19.30
N VAL A 422 -13.24 3.31 18.12
CA VAL A 422 -14.15 2.93 17.04
C VAL A 422 -13.78 1.56 16.47
N VAL A 423 -12.49 1.34 16.19
CA VAL A 423 -11.97 0.04 15.72
C VAL A 423 -12.31 -1.09 16.70
N MET A 424 -12.19 -0.84 18.00
CA MET A 424 -12.52 -1.82 19.04
C MET A 424 -14.01 -2.21 19.03
N MET A 425 -14.90 -1.27 18.70
CA MET A 425 -16.34 -1.55 18.57
C MET A 425 -16.70 -2.24 17.27
N THR A 426 -15.93 -2.08 16.19
CA THR A 426 -16.17 -2.74 14.90
C THR A 426 -15.51 -4.11 14.82
N GLY A 427 -14.30 -4.27 15.37
CA GLY A 427 -13.47 -5.47 15.20
C GLY A 427 -12.75 -5.55 13.84
N SER A 428 -12.71 -4.46 13.06
CA SER A 428 -12.03 -4.39 11.75
C SER A 428 -11.30 -3.05 11.60
N LEU A 429 -10.19 -3.07 10.87
CA LEU A 429 -9.40 -1.87 10.48
C LEU A 429 -9.78 -1.35 9.08
N ARG A 430 -10.67 -2.05 8.37
CA ARG A 430 -11.17 -1.67 7.04
C ARG A 430 -12.23 -0.58 7.16
N MET A 431 -12.07 0.51 6.41
CA MET A 431 -13.03 1.63 6.43
C MET A 431 -14.43 1.21 5.98
N GLN A 432 -14.55 0.31 5.00
CA GLN A 432 -15.85 -0.17 4.53
C GLN A 432 -16.58 -1.01 5.58
N ASP A 433 -15.86 -1.82 6.35
CA ASP A 433 -16.47 -2.64 7.41
C ASP A 433 -16.98 -1.78 8.56
N ILE A 434 -16.24 -0.71 8.91
CA ILE A 434 -16.65 0.26 9.93
C ILE A 434 -17.91 0.99 9.52
N ILE A 435 -18.04 1.37 8.24
CA ILE A 435 -19.27 1.96 7.72
C ILE A 435 -20.41 0.94 7.73
N ARG A 436 -20.17 -0.30 7.28
CA ARG A 436 -21.18 -1.38 7.26
C ARG A 436 -21.67 -1.79 8.66
N ALA A 437 -20.81 -1.66 9.67
CA ALA A 437 -21.17 -1.93 11.07
C ALA A 437 -22.03 -0.81 11.69
N GLN A 438 -22.11 0.34 11.03
CA GLN A 438 -23.06 1.41 11.34
C GLN A 438 -24.39 1.15 10.59
N GLY A 439 -25.48 1.74 11.08
CA GLY A 439 -26.78 1.70 10.39
C GLY A 439 -27.06 2.99 9.62
N GLY A 440 -27.93 2.92 8.62
CA GLY A 440 -28.27 4.07 7.78
C GLY A 440 -29.06 5.17 8.52
N LEU A 441 -29.64 4.85 9.67
CA LEU A 441 -30.43 5.79 10.46
C LEU A 441 -29.56 6.55 11.48
N PRO A 442 -29.85 7.83 11.77
CA PRO A 442 -29.01 8.64 12.66
C PRO A 442 -28.75 8.00 14.03
N TRP A 443 -29.74 7.36 14.63
CA TRP A 443 -29.60 6.68 15.93
C TRP A 443 -28.78 5.39 15.87
N ASP A 444 -28.42 4.88 14.70
CA ASP A 444 -27.54 3.69 14.57
C ASP A 444 -26.08 4.06 14.30
N TRP A 445 -25.79 5.36 14.18
CA TRP A 445 -24.43 5.85 14.01
C TRP A 445 -23.59 5.66 15.27
N TYR A 446 -22.29 5.47 15.11
CA TYR A 446 -21.40 5.25 16.26
C TYR A 446 -21.42 6.40 17.26
N MET A 447 -21.63 7.64 16.78
CA MET A 447 -21.79 8.82 17.66
C MET A 447 -22.85 8.65 18.75
N PHE A 448 -23.94 7.91 18.49
CA PHE A 448 -25.04 7.77 19.45
C PHE A 448 -25.06 6.41 20.16
N ARG A 449 -24.38 5.41 19.61
CA ARG A 449 -24.41 4.01 20.10
C ARG A 449 -23.95 3.85 21.55
N ASN A 450 -23.11 4.76 22.04
CA ASN A 450 -22.64 4.81 23.42
C ASN A 450 -22.52 6.29 23.86
N PRO A 451 -22.93 6.68 25.09
CA PRO A 451 -22.69 8.03 25.61
C PRO A 451 -21.22 8.48 25.57
N VAL A 452 -20.27 7.55 25.69
CA VAL A 452 -18.84 7.83 25.56
C VAL A 452 -18.45 8.10 24.11
N MET A 453 -19.06 7.41 23.14
CA MET A 453 -18.81 7.67 21.72
C MET A 453 -19.28 9.07 21.28
N PHE A 454 -20.35 9.56 21.90
CA PHE A 454 -20.79 10.93 21.72
C PHE A 454 -19.69 11.94 22.13
N LEU A 455 -19.05 11.73 23.28
CA LEU A 455 -17.94 12.57 23.73
C LEU A 455 -16.68 12.38 22.87
N LEU A 456 -16.40 11.14 22.45
CA LEU A 456 -15.26 10.82 21.58
C LEU A 456 -15.38 11.49 20.21
N PHE A 457 -16.59 11.65 19.66
CA PHE A 457 -16.78 12.40 18.42
C PHE A 457 -16.31 13.85 18.56
N PHE A 458 -16.71 14.56 19.63
CA PHE A 458 -16.26 15.94 19.86
C PHE A 458 -14.75 16.01 20.15
N LEU A 459 -14.22 15.05 20.91
CA LEU A 459 -12.79 14.95 21.17
C LEU A 459 -12.02 14.78 19.86
N TYR A 460 -12.42 13.82 19.01
CA TYR A 460 -11.84 13.60 17.69
C TYR A 460 -11.98 14.82 16.78
N PHE A 461 -13.13 15.51 16.80
CA PHE A 461 -13.34 16.71 16.00
C PHE A 461 -12.46 17.88 16.46
N ILE A 462 -12.23 18.03 17.77
CA ILE A 462 -11.28 19.03 18.30
C ILE A 462 -9.85 18.69 17.88
N THR A 463 -9.45 17.41 17.93
CA THR A 463 -8.11 17.00 17.49
C THR A 463 -7.91 17.18 15.99
N ALA A 464 -8.94 16.87 15.20
CA ALA A 464 -8.96 17.11 13.76
C ALA A 464 -8.84 18.61 13.42
N LEU A 465 -9.47 19.48 14.21
CA LEU A 465 -9.37 20.93 14.02
C LEU A 465 -7.97 21.46 14.33
N ALA A 466 -7.32 20.91 15.37
CA ALA A 466 -5.94 21.22 15.71
C ALA A 466 -4.96 20.69 14.65
N GLU A 467 -5.20 19.52 14.08
CA GLU A 467 -4.39 18.98 12.98
C GLU A 467 -4.54 19.78 11.67
N GLY A 468 -5.73 20.31 11.40
CA GLY A 468 -6.02 21.16 10.25
C GLY A 468 -5.47 22.59 10.35
N ASN A 469 -4.73 22.93 11.41
CA ASN A 469 -4.16 24.27 11.67
C ASN A 469 -5.18 25.43 11.50
N ARG A 470 -6.46 25.21 11.83
CA ARG A 470 -7.50 26.24 11.67
C ARG A 470 -7.81 26.93 12.99
N ALA A 471 -8.14 28.22 12.92
CA ALA A 471 -8.53 28.98 14.10
C ALA A 471 -9.71 28.28 14.78
N PRO A 472 -9.69 28.11 16.11
CA PRO A 472 -8.84 28.79 17.10
C PRO A 472 -7.46 28.15 17.36
N PHE A 473 -7.11 27.07 16.65
CA PHE A 473 -5.88 26.29 16.79
C PHE A 473 -4.86 26.58 15.65
N ASP A 474 -4.85 27.80 15.09
CA ASP A 474 -3.99 28.22 13.96
C ASP A 474 -2.63 28.80 14.40
N LEU A 475 -1.90 28.11 15.28
CA LEU A 475 -0.60 28.58 15.79
C LEU A 475 0.48 28.87 14.71
N PRO A 476 0.55 28.14 13.58
CA PRO A 476 1.57 28.37 12.56
C PRO A 476 1.25 29.56 11.64
N GLU A 477 -0.04 29.86 11.41
CA GLU A 477 -0.50 30.91 10.49
C GLU A 477 -0.85 32.22 11.22
N ALA A 478 -0.64 32.30 12.54
CA ALA A 478 -0.98 33.46 13.35
C ALA A 478 -0.04 34.65 13.07
N GLU A 479 -0.37 35.42 12.03
CA GLU A 479 0.29 36.68 11.66
C GLU A 479 0.40 37.68 12.83
N SER A 480 -0.51 37.57 13.81
CA SER A 480 -0.60 38.47 14.96
C SER A 480 0.34 38.10 16.11
N GLU A 481 0.90 36.88 16.14
CA GLU A 481 1.83 36.46 17.20
C GLU A 481 3.30 36.48 16.74
N LEU A 482 3.59 35.80 15.63
CA LEU A 482 4.94 35.71 15.07
C LEU A 482 4.91 36.06 13.59
N VAL A 483 4.99 35.04 12.73
CA VAL A 483 4.98 35.11 11.27
C VAL A 483 4.25 33.85 10.79
N ALA A 484 3.83 33.79 9.52
CA ALA A 484 3.17 32.64 8.89
C ALA A 484 4.14 31.43 8.73
N GLY A 485 4.60 30.90 9.87
CA GLY A 485 5.49 29.77 10.08
C GLY A 485 6.25 29.28 8.85
N TYR A 486 5.87 28.09 8.38
CA TYR A 486 6.54 27.39 7.29
C TYR A 486 6.21 27.95 5.90
N SER A 487 5.23 28.85 5.74
CA SER A 487 4.78 29.36 4.43
C SER A 487 5.34 30.74 4.07
N THR A 488 6.01 31.42 5.01
CA THR A 488 6.48 32.81 4.88
C THR A 488 7.40 33.04 3.68
N GLU A 489 8.38 32.15 3.47
CA GLU A 489 9.41 32.31 2.43
C GLU A 489 8.97 31.73 1.06
N TYR A 490 7.81 31.07 1.01
CA TYR A 490 7.33 30.41 -0.21
C TYR A 490 6.55 31.37 -1.11
N SER A 491 6.85 31.35 -2.42
CA SER A 491 6.14 32.12 -3.45
C SER A 491 5.52 31.23 -4.52
N GLY A 492 4.69 31.83 -5.37
CA GLY A 492 4.11 31.23 -6.56
C GLY A 492 3.41 29.90 -6.28
N MET A 493 3.77 28.88 -7.06
CA MET A 493 3.14 27.56 -7.01
C MET A 493 3.48 26.75 -5.75
N ARG A 494 4.69 26.91 -5.19
CA ARG A 494 5.10 26.16 -3.99
C ARG A 494 4.28 26.55 -2.76
N TYR A 495 3.98 27.84 -2.62
CA TYR A 495 3.06 28.33 -1.59
C TYR A 495 1.67 27.70 -1.72
N VAL A 496 1.15 27.60 -2.95
CA VAL A 496 -0.17 27.04 -3.21
C VAL A 496 -0.25 25.56 -2.86
N PHE A 497 0.82 24.78 -3.04
CA PHE A 497 0.82 23.36 -2.65
C PHE A 497 0.62 23.14 -1.15
N PHE A 498 1.23 23.98 -0.30
CA PHE A 498 0.95 23.96 1.14
C PHE A 498 -0.52 24.29 1.43
N PHE A 499 -1.03 25.36 0.80
CA PHE A 499 -2.41 25.80 0.99
C PHE A 499 -3.43 24.73 0.53
N PHE A 500 -3.21 24.09 -0.62
CA PHE A 500 -4.03 22.97 -1.07
C PHE A 500 -3.95 21.79 -0.12
N GLY A 501 -2.76 21.47 0.38
CA GLY A 501 -2.56 20.44 1.39
C GLY A 501 -3.43 20.68 2.63
N GLU A 502 -3.38 21.88 3.22
CA GLU A 502 -4.18 22.18 4.41
C GLU A 502 -5.69 22.13 4.16
N TRP A 503 -6.17 22.70 3.05
CA TRP A 503 -7.60 22.69 2.74
C TRP A 503 -8.13 21.31 2.39
N ALA A 504 -7.36 20.54 1.66
CA ALA A 504 -7.67 19.14 1.42
C ALA A 504 -7.63 18.35 2.72
N ASN A 505 -6.71 18.64 3.65
CA ASN A 505 -6.67 17.99 4.95
C ASN A 505 -7.96 18.25 5.74
N VAL A 506 -8.47 19.49 5.77
CA VAL A 506 -9.77 19.79 6.42
C VAL A 506 -10.91 18.94 5.84
N PHE A 507 -10.93 18.74 4.52
CA PHE A 507 -11.92 17.86 3.88
C PHE A 507 -11.70 16.39 4.26
N VAL A 508 -10.46 15.91 4.25
CA VAL A 508 -10.09 14.54 4.61
C VAL A 508 -10.49 14.23 6.05
N MET A 509 -10.14 15.10 7.00
CA MET A 509 -10.49 14.93 8.41
C MET A 509 -12.01 14.94 8.63
N SER A 510 -12.74 15.79 7.90
CA SER A 510 -14.21 15.80 7.89
C SER A 510 -14.80 14.52 7.28
N GLY A 511 -14.19 14.00 6.22
CA GLY A 511 -14.57 12.74 5.59
C GLY A 511 -14.34 11.54 6.51
N ILE A 512 -13.20 11.48 7.20
CA ILE A 512 -12.89 10.44 8.19
C ILE A 512 -13.84 10.52 9.38
N ALA A 513 -14.12 11.72 9.91
CA ALA A 513 -15.12 11.90 10.96
C ALA A 513 -16.50 11.37 10.53
N SER A 514 -16.90 11.66 9.29
CA SER A 514 -18.15 11.17 8.71
C SER A 514 -18.17 9.63 8.57
N ALA A 515 -17.07 9.03 8.11
CA ALA A 515 -16.93 7.59 7.95
C ALA A 515 -16.92 6.84 9.31
N LEU A 516 -16.20 7.36 10.30
CA LEU A 516 -16.02 6.71 11.59
C LEU A 516 -17.22 6.89 12.53
N PHE A 517 -17.87 8.05 12.52
CA PHE A 517 -18.88 8.38 13.54
C PHE A 517 -20.29 8.63 13.00
N LEU A 518 -20.45 9.04 11.74
CA LEU A 518 -21.73 9.54 11.20
C LEU A 518 -22.34 8.66 10.09
N GLY A 519 -21.99 7.38 10.02
CA GLY A 519 -22.61 6.40 9.11
C GLY A 519 -22.14 6.49 7.65
N GLY A 520 -21.07 7.22 7.34
CA GLY A 520 -20.46 7.26 6.01
C GLY A 520 -21.46 7.50 4.87
N TRP A 521 -21.40 6.65 3.85
CA TRP A 521 -22.23 6.67 2.64
C TRP A 521 -23.59 5.97 2.77
N GLN A 522 -23.94 5.42 3.94
CA GLN A 522 -25.18 4.65 4.08
C GLN A 522 -26.42 5.54 3.93
N VAL A 523 -27.32 5.14 3.02
CA VAL A 523 -28.65 5.72 2.86
C VAL A 523 -29.62 5.16 3.93
N PRO A 524 -30.42 6.01 4.58
CA PRO A 524 -31.50 5.54 5.47
C PRO A 524 -32.47 4.60 4.75
N PHE A 525 -32.94 3.55 5.44
CA PHE A 525 -33.95 2.59 4.98
C PHE A 525 -33.57 1.68 3.78
N VAL A 526 -32.31 1.71 3.33
CA VAL A 526 -31.85 0.88 2.21
C VAL A 526 -30.67 0.04 2.65
N ASP A 527 -30.74 -1.29 2.48
CA ASP A 527 -29.63 -2.19 2.81
C ASP A 527 -28.40 -1.95 1.94
N ALA A 528 -27.21 -2.20 2.48
CA ALA A 528 -25.95 -2.00 1.78
C ALA A 528 -25.86 -2.81 0.46
N MET A 529 -26.46 -4.00 0.40
CA MET A 529 -26.49 -4.84 -0.80
C MET A 529 -27.40 -4.25 -1.91
N THR A 530 -28.56 -3.71 -1.56
CA THR A 530 -29.47 -3.09 -2.55
C THR A 530 -28.91 -1.75 -3.04
N GLN A 531 -28.15 -1.04 -2.21
CA GLN A 531 -27.40 0.15 -2.64
C GLN A 531 -26.30 -0.20 -3.66
N GLY A 532 -25.65 -1.36 -3.53
CA GLY A 532 -24.63 -1.82 -4.48
C GLY A 532 -25.17 -2.11 -5.88
N ASN A 533 -26.43 -2.53 -6.03
CA ASN A 533 -26.96 -3.02 -7.30
C ASN A 533 -27.43 -1.92 -8.28
N SER A 534 -27.61 -0.68 -7.83
CA SER A 534 -28.10 0.41 -8.69
C SER A 534 -27.18 1.62 -8.66
N PHE A 535 -26.83 2.15 -9.84
CA PHE A 535 -26.07 3.38 -9.99
C PHE A 535 -26.69 4.55 -9.21
N TRP A 536 -28.02 4.69 -9.22
CA TRP A 536 -28.71 5.79 -8.52
C TRP A 536 -28.55 5.72 -7.00
N TRP A 537 -28.59 4.52 -6.42
CA TRP A 537 -28.38 4.35 -4.98
C TRP A 537 -26.93 4.60 -4.58
N GLN A 538 -25.97 4.20 -5.44
CA GLN A 538 -24.55 4.52 -5.22
C GLN A 538 -24.30 6.04 -5.29
N ALA A 539 -24.88 6.72 -6.28
CA ALA A 539 -24.77 8.17 -6.42
C ALA A 539 -25.40 8.91 -5.23
N LEU A 540 -26.54 8.42 -4.72
CA LEU A 540 -27.17 8.97 -3.53
C LEU A 540 -26.30 8.75 -2.28
N GLY A 541 -25.71 7.56 -2.11
CA GLY A 541 -24.79 7.27 -1.01
C GLY A 541 -23.57 8.20 -1.02
N ALA A 542 -22.98 8.42 -2.21
CA ALA A 542 -21.89 9.38 -2.39
C ALA A 542 -22.30 10.81 -2.09
N PHE A 543 -23.49 11.22 -2.54
CA PHE A 543 -24.03 12.53 -2.23
C PHE A 543 -24.24 12.73 -0.72
N ILE A 544 -24.74 11.72 0.01
CA ILE A 544 -24.91 11.78 1.47
C ILE A 544 -23.56 11.89 2.17
N PHE A 545 -22.57 11.07 1.78
CA PHE A 545 -21.23 11.13 2.36
C PHE A 545 -20.59 12.50 2.14
N LEU A 546 -20.63 13.01 0.91
CA LEU A 546 -20.11 14.33 0.56
C LEU A 546 -20.85 15.44 1.31
N SER A 547 -22.17 15.35 1.43
CA SER A 547 -22.98 16.34 2.17
C SER A 547 -22.60 16.39 3.65
N LYS A 548 -22.39 15.24 4.29
CA LYS A 548 -21.92 15.15 5.68
C LYS A 548 -20.52 15.74 5.84
N ALA A 549 -19.60 15.39 4.95
CA ALA A 549 -18.24 15.94 4.95
C ALA A 549 -18.25 17.47 4.76
N TRP A 550 -19.00 17.98 3.78
CA TRP A 550 -19.16 19.42 3.54
C TRP A 550 -19.86 20.15 4.69
N PHE A 551 -20.81 19.50 5.36
CA PHE A 551 -21.43 20.05 6.57
C PHE A 551 -20.40 20.21 7.69
N LEU A 552 -19.53 19.22 7.92
CA LEU A 552 -18.44 19.33 8.90
C LEU A 552 -17.41 20.40 8.50
N VAL A 553 -17.06 20.51 7.22
CA VAL A 553 -16.23 21.62 6.71
C VAL A 553 -16.88 22.98 6.99
N PHE A 554 -18.20 23.10 6.78
CA PHE A 554 -18.94 24.31 7.14
C PHE A 554 -18.88 24.60 8.64
N VAL A 555 -18.99 23.58 9.51
CA VAL A 555 -18.82 23.73 10.96
C VAL A 555 -17.41 24.22 11.31
N VAL A 556 -16.36 23.69 10.65
CA VAL A 556 -14.97 24.17 10.83
C VAL A 556 -14.86 25.65 10.47
N ILE A 557 -15.42 26.07 9.32
CA ILE A 557 -15.43 27.47 8.89
C ILE A 557 -16.22 28.35 9.88
N TRP A 558 -17.36 27.86 10.35
CA TRP A 558 -18.19 28.58 11.32
C TRP A 558 -17.44 28.80 12.64
N ILE A 559 -16.76 27.77 13.15
CA ILE A 559 -15.94 27.86 14.36
C ILE A 559 -14.82 28.90 14.19
N ARG A 560 -14.12 28.89 13.04
CA ARG A 560 -13.03 29.83 12.73
C ARG A 560 -13.44 31.30 12.89
N TRP A 561 -14.65 31.65 12.47
CA TRP A 561 -15.14 33.03 12.49
C TRP A 561 -16.01 33.37 13.72
N THR A 562 -16.17 32.42 14.65
CA THR A 562 -16.93 32.62 15.90
C THR A 562 -16.04 32.63 17.14
N LEU A 563 -15.04 31.75 17.20
CA LEU A 563 -14.18 31.61 18.37
C LEU A 563 -12.91 32.48 18.28
N PRO A 564 -12.46 33.07 19.39
CA PRO A 564 -11.18 33.77 19.43
C PRO A 564 -10.02 32.77 19.38
N ARG A 565 -8.85 33.24 18.92
CA ARG A 565 -7.60 32.47 18.92
C ARG A 565 -7.16 32.12 20.35
N ILE A 566 -6.60 30.93 20.52
CA ILE A 566 -6.09 30.43 21.79
C ILE A 566 -4.56 30.45 21.78
N ARG A 567 -3.95 30.89 22.87
CA ARG A 567 -2.49 30.90 23.03
C ARG A 567 -1.94 29.46 23.13
N ILE A 568 -0.74 29.23 22.59
CA ILE A 568 -0.07 27.91 22.59
C ILE A 568 -0.06 27.21 23.97
N ASP A 569 0.19 27.94 25.05
CA ASP A 569 0.24 27.35 26.40
C ASP A 569 -1.13 26.79 26.83
N GLN A 570 -2.22 27.48 26.50
CA GLN A 570 -3.58 27.04 26.82
C GLN A 570 -3.99 25.86 25.94
N LEU A 571 -3.60 25.88 24.67
CA LEU A 571 -3.80 24.80 23.71
C LEU A 571 -3.08 23.52 24.19
N MET A 572 -1.80 23.60 24.56
CA MET A 572 -1.07 22.45 25.08
C MET A 572 -1.63 21.95 26.42
N ASN A 573 -2.09 22.84 27.30
CA ASN A 573 -2.79 22.45 28.51
C ASN A 573 -4.11 21.73 28.22
N LEU A 574 -4.90 22.18 27.24
CA LEU A 574 -6.12 21.51 26.81
C LEU A 574 -5.82 20.08 26.34
N CYS A 575 -4.80 19.90 25.52
CA CYS A 575 -4.38 18.59 25.03
C CYS A 575 -3.97 17.66 26.18
N TRP A 576 -2.95 18.04 26.95
CA TRP A 576 -2.31 17.14 27.91
C TRP A 576 -3.08 16.95 29.21
N LYS A 577 -3.85 17.96 29.67
CA LYS A 577 -4.60 17.84 30.93
C LYS A 577 -6.03 17.35 30.73
N TRP A 578 -6.63 17.57 29.56
CA TRP A 578 -8.05 17.24 29.33
C TRP A 578 -8.24 16.20 28.24
N LEU A 579 -7.72 16.43 27.03
CA LEU A 579 -8.01 15.54 25.89
C LEU A 579 -7.32 14.19 26.04
N VAL A 580 -6.03 14.15 26.40
CA VAL A 580 -5.30 12.87 26.56
C VAL A 580 -5.88 12.04 27.70
N PRO A 581 -6.03 12.55 28.95
CA PRO A 581 -6.67 11.77 30.01
C PRO A 581 -8.12 11.40 29.69
N GLY A 582 -8.88 12.31 29.08
CA GLY A 582 -10.25 12.06 28.65
C GLY A 582 -10.36 10.94 27.61
N ALA A 583 -9.44 10.90 26.65
CA ALA A 583 -9.36 9.84 25.65
C ALA A 583 -9.03 8.48 26.28
N PHE A 584 -8.10 8.43 27.25
CA PHE A 584 -7.79 7.19 27.97
C PHE A 584 -8.96 6.68 28.81
N VAL A 585 -9.65 7.58 29.52
CA VAL A 585 -10.87 7.22 30.26
C VAL A 585 -11.90 6.67 29.28
N ALA A 586 -12.14 7.37 28.16
CA ALA A 586 -13.06 6.91 27.13
C ALA A 586 -12.67 5.54 26.57
N PHE A 587 -11.38 5.28 26.34
CA PHE A 587 -10.88 3.98 25.90
C PHE A 587 -11.21 2.84 26.88
N VAL A 588 -10.94 3.04 28.17
CA VAL A 588 -11.27 2.03 29.20
C VAL A 588 -12.78 1.80 29.25
N PHE A 589 -13.59 2.85 29.18
CA PHE A 589 -15.05 2.71 29.14
C PHE A 589 -15.54 2.02 27.88
N THR A 590 -14.96 2.31 26.71
CA THR A 590 -15.30 1.62 25.46
C THR A 590 -14.96 0.14 25.55
N ALA A 591 -13.83 -0.23 26.16
CA ALA A 591 -13.45 -1.62 26.40
C ALA A 591 -14.42 -2.34 27.37
N LEU A 592 -14.82 -1.69 28.46
CA LEU A 592 -15.84 -2.24 29.36
C LEU A 592 -17.20 -2.38 28.68
N TRP A 593 -17.54 -1.44 27.81
CA TRP A 593 -18.78 -1.47 27.03
C TRP A 593 -18.81 -2.61 26.02
N THR A 594 -17.70 -2.85 25.30
CA THR A 594 -17.62 -3.97 24.35
C THR A 594 -17.66 -5.32 25.06
N LEU A 595 -17.16 -5.43 26.30
CA LEU A 595 -17.32 -6.62 27.13
C LEU A 595 -18.77 -6.83 27.61
N TRP A 596 -19.48 -5.76 27.93
CA TRP A 596 -20.88 -5.85 28.37
C TRP A 596 -21.84 -6.20 27.22
N ASN A 597 -21.51 -5.78 25.98
CA ASN A 597 -22.24 -6.02 24.73
C ASN A 597 -23.79 -6.00 24.87
N PRO A 598 -24.40 -4.83 25.17
CA PRO A 598 -25.85 -4.74 25.26
C PRO A 598 -26.49 -4.98 23.87
N GLU A 599 -27.28 -6.04 23.75
CA GLU A 599 -28.03 -6.38 22.53
C GLU A 599 -29.52 -6.01 22.63
N GLY A 600 -30.18 -5.88 21.47
CA GLY A 600 -31.62 -5.65 21.39
C GLY A 600 -32.09 -4.30 21.96
N ALA A 601 -33.19 -4.32 22.73
CA ALA A 601 -33.91 -3.12 23.16
C ALA A 601 -33.07 -2.15 24.01
N VAL A 602 -32.10 -2.65 24.79
CA VAL A 602 -31.26 -1.81 25.66
C VAL A 602 -30.35 -0.90 24.84
N ARG A 603 -29.73 -1.44 23.78
CA ARG A 603 -28.92 -0.65 22.83
C ARG A 603 -29.75 0.44 22.16
N TRP A 604 -30.95 0.10 21.72
CA TRP A 604 -31.88 1.04 21.11
C TRP A 604 -32.33 2.14 22.07
N ALA A 605 -32.61 1.78 23.33
CA ALA A 605 -32.97 2.76 24.36
C ALA A 605 -31.83 3.74 24.65
N ILE A 606 -30.59 3.24 24.77
CA ILE A 606 -29.43 4.08 25.04
C ILE A 606 -29.13 4.99 23.85
N SER A 607 -29.14 4.45 22.63
CA SER A 607 -28.89 5.25 21.43
C SER A 607 -29.99 6.27 21.16
N GLY A 608 -31.24 5.91 21.41
CA GLY A 608 -32.36 6.84 21.39
C GLY A 608 -32.21 7.95 22.43
N ALA A 609 -31.79 7.62 23.66
CA ALA A 609 -31.60 8.59 24.73
C ALA A 609 -30.46 9.58 24.42
N THR A 610 -29.32 9.11 23.91
CA THR A 610 -28.19 9.97 23.51
C THR A 610 -28.55 10.85 22.31
N PHE A 611 -29.29 10.31 21.34
CA PHE A 611 -29.82 11.09 20.22
C PHE A 611 -30.78 12.18 20.68
N LEU A 612 -31.72 11.86 21.58
CA LEU A 612 -32.64 12.85 22.15
C LEU A 612 -31.90 13.92 22.96
N ALA A 613 -30.86 13.55 23.71
CA ALA A 613 -30.00 14.50 24.41
C ALA A 613 -29.31 15.46 23.44
N PHE A 614 -28.77 14.96 22.33
CA PHE A 614 -28.19 15.79 21.28
C PHE A 614 -29.22 16.75 20.67
N VAL A 615 -30.41 16.25 20.32
CA VAL A 615 -31.51 17.08 19.80
C VAL A 615 -31.89 18.17 20.81
N ALA A 616 -31.96 17.85 22.11
CA ALA A 616 -32.24 18.81 23.16
C ALA A 616 -31.16 19.91 23.25
N ILE A 617 -29.87 19.55 23.13
CA ILE A 617 -28.76 20.50 23.09
C ILE A 617 -28.88 21.43 21.88
N VAL A 618 -29.18 20.89 20.70
CA VAL A 618 -29.35 21.68 19.46
C VAL A 618 -30.55 22.62 19.57
N ILE A 619 -31.68 22.16 20.12
CA ILE A 619 -32.86 23.00 20.35
C ILE A 619 -32.53 24.11 21.37
N GLN A 620 -31.83 23.79 22.45
CA GLN A 620 -31.43 24.78 23.45
C GLN A 620 -30.48 25.82 22.87
N PHE A 621 -29.53 25.38 22.04
CA PHE A 621 -28.64 26.28 21.30
C PHE A 621 -29.44 27.21 20.37
N GLY A 622 -30.34 26.67 19.54
CA GLY A 622 -31.20 27.46 18.67
C GLY A 622 -32.08 28.45 19.42
N ARG A 623 -32.66 28.05 20.57
CA ARG A 623 -33.42 28.94 21.46
C ARG A 623 -32.55 30.06 22.03
N ARG A 624 -31.32 29.77 22.45
CA ARG A 624 -30.37 30.78 22.93
C ARG A 624 -29.97 31.75 21.84
N VAL A 625 -29.69 31.26 20.63
CA VAL A 625 -29.37 32.12 19.47
C VAL A 625 -30.56 33.01 19.13
N ALA A 626 -31.78 32.47 19.07
CA ALA A 626 -32.98 33.26 18.81
C ALA A 626 -33.24 34.31 19.90
N PHE A 627 -33.03 33.96 21.17
CA PHE A 627 -33.11 34.90 22.29
C PHE A 627 -32.05 36.01 22.17
N ALA A 628 -30.80 35.65 21.91
CA ALA A 628 -29.72 36.61 21.73
C ALA A 628 -29.99 37.55 20.55
N MET A 629 -30.47 37.03 19.41
CA MET A 629 -30.85 37.86 18.26
C MET A 629 -31.99 38.82 18.55
N ARG A 630 -33.01 38.40 19.32
CA ARG A 630 -34.12 39.27 19.73
C ARG A 630 -33.69 40.34 20.74
N ASN A 631 -32.69 40.04 21.56
CA ASN A 631 -32.22 40.92 22.63
C ASN A 631 -30.98 41.74 22.25
N MET A 632 -30.39 41.52 21.07
CA MET A 632 -29.32 42.35 20.51
C MET A 632 -29.87 43.74 20.19
N HIS A 633 -29.80 44.64 21.17
CA HIS A 633 -29.90 46.07 20.92
C HIS A 633 -28.58 46.49 20.28
N ALA A 634 -28.62 46.92 19.03
CA ALA A 634 -27.47 47.56 18.41
C ALA A 634 -27.22 48.87 19.16
N ASN A 635 -26.30 48.85 20.14
CA ASN A 635 -25.73 50.07 20.65
C ASN A 635 -24.90 50.66 19.51
N VAL A 636 -25.53 51.54 18.74
CA VAL A 636 -24.85 52.36 17.73
C VAL A 636 -23.91 53.28 18.50
N HIS A 637 -22.69 52.82 18.74
CA HIS A 637 -21.60 53.72 19.09
C HIS A 637 -21.22 54.48 17.81
N LEU A 638 -22.01 55.52 17.50
CA LEU A 638 -21.54 56.62 16.67
C LEU A 638 -20.41 57.28 17.47
N ASN A 639 -19.17 56.90 17.18
CA ASN A 639 -18.03 57.69 17.61
C ASN A 639 -18.09 59.01 16.82
N PRO A 640 -18.31 60.18 17.45
CA PRO A 640 -18.38 61.46 16.75
C PRO A 640 -17.02 61.92 16.19
N PHE A 641 -15.96 61.12 16.35
CA PHE A 641 -14.61 61.38 15.85
C PHE A 641 -14.11 60.34 14.83
N LEU A 642 -15.02 59.61 14.15
CA LEU A 642 -14.71 58.80 12.96
C LEU A 642 -15.25 59.44 11.69
#